data_AF-A0A8J9YZL2-F1
#
_entry.id   AF-A0A8J9YZL2-F1
#
_cell.length_a   1.000
_cell.length_b   1.000
_cell.length_c   1.000
_cell.angle_alpha   90.00
_cell.angle_beta   90.00
_cell.angle_gamma   90.00
#
_symmetry.space_group_name_H-M   'P 1'
#
loop_
_entity.id
_entity.type
_entity.pdbx_description
1 polymer ?
#
loop_
_entity_poly.entity_id
_entity_poly.type
_entity_poly.pdbx_seq_one_letter_code
_entity_poly.pdbx_strand_id
1 'polypeptide(L)'
;MSTKSGIQISTKIILAVAMTLQEVRRKTKTKGYGATPLIEAYTRSFVEAIVSGNKHLAIESLKSLGDLYLEKGRVGRDKTAITKAAGMYRGALDRCEDSGGRETLKHRINTYKEHLEQGCKAQQTGDLDTAEQHFAAALKSIHGKEESKEVDPLRKISDVYLKRGVQSKDGDHFAKAAALCDAALMTQTIYGKNTAHLDIAASLCNLGSTWIGLGDFKKAISYHEQSLQMMRHIYGEKTAHPNIAASLGNLGTVWTDIGDHKKAISYHEQSLQMRRTIYGENAAHPDIATSLGSLCNAWITLCEFQKAVSYGEKSLHMMQSIFGESTAHPDIAKLLGNLGTIWTDIGNYKKAVSYHSQSLQMNRIIYGKKIAHPEIASSLNNLGIDWMRLGEYKMAISYYEQSLQMNQSIYGENTAHPHIASSLNSLGSAWRELGDHKKAVSYHSQSLQMNRIIYGKKIAHPEIASSLNNLGIDWMRLGEYKMAISYYKQSLQMNQSIYGKNTAHPHIASSLNNLGSTWRELGDHKKAVSYHKQSLQMKRSIYGKNTAHPHIASSLNNLGSTWRELGDHKRAVMYHEQSLQMERTIYGEKIAHPDIAASLNNVGNDWAKLGDYKRAVSYYEQSLQMSRSNHGKNTPHPDIAKSLGNLGNVCANFGDLRKAISYHEQSLQMMLTIYDFQDGLADEEN
;
A
#
# COMPACT_ATOMS: atom_id res chain seq x y z
N MET A 1 64.87 -19.66 35.68
CA MET A 1 64.60 -19.42 37.12
C MET A 1 63.77 -18.16 37.43
N SER A 2 63.20 -17.45 36.43
CA SER A 2 62.50 -16.15 36.67
C SER A 2 60.96 -16.23 36.80
N THR A 3 60.33 -17.38 36.53
CA THR A 3 58.86 -17.53 36.55
C THR A 3 58.29 -17.98 37.90
N LYS A 4 59.04 -18.76 38.69
CA LYS A 4 58.63 -19.13 40.06
C LYS A 4 58.71 -17.94 41.03
N SER A 5 59.68 -17.03 40.87
CA SER A 5 59.81 -15.84 41.71
C SER A 5 58.69 -14.82 41.47
N GLY A 6 58.28 -14.59 40.21
CA GLY A 6 57.18 -13.67 39.87
C GLY A 6 55.81 -14.12 40.41
N ILE A 7 55.51 -15.42 40.34
CA ILE A 7 54.26 -15.99 40.90
C ILE A 7 54.29 -15.89 42.43
N GLN A 8 55.41 -16.22 43.07
CA GLN A 8 55.55 -16.17 44.53
C GLN A 8 55.47 -14.73 45.09
N ILE A 9 55.93 -13.73 44.32
CA ILE A 9 55.77 -12.30 44.64
C ILE A 9 54.32 -11.86 44.47
N SER A 10 53.65 -12.25 43.38
CA SER A 10 52.23 -11.97 43.15
C SER A 10 51.33 -12.57 44.24
N THR A 11 51.56 -13.83 44.64
CA THR A 11 50.80 -14.48 45.71
C THR A 11 51.03 -13.81 47.07
N LYS A 12 52.27 -13.38 47.38
CA LYS A 12 52.57 -12.62 48.61
C LYS A 12 51.88 -11.25 48.64
N ILE A 13 51.82 -10.56 47.52
CA ILE A 13 51.13 -9.26 47.41
C ILE A 13 49.61 -9.45 47.56
N ILE A 14 49.03 -10.48 46.94
CA ILE A 14 47.60 -10.81 47.09
C ILE A 14 47.26 -11.17 48.53
N LEU A 15 48.10 -11.97 49.20
CA LEU A 15 47.91 -12.34 50.60
C LEU A 15 47.99 -11.11 51.51
N ALA A 16 48.96 -10.22 51.27
CA ALA A 16 49.12 -8.98 52.02
C ALA A 16 47.90 -8.07 51.85
N VAL A 17 47.42 -7.87 50.62
CA VAL A 17 46.21 -7.08 50.32
C VAL A 17 44.96 -7.68 50.99
N ALA A 18 44.80 -9.01 50.94
CA ALA A 18 43.70 -9.71 51.59
C ALA A 18 43.74 -9.55 53.12
N MET A 19 44.92 -9.63 53.72
CA MET A 19 45.12 -9.40 55.16
C MET A 19 44.78 -7.96 55.55
N THR A 20 45.19 -6.96 54.77
CA THR A 20 44.86 -5.54 55.03
C THR A 20 43.35 -5.29 54.96
N LEU A 21 42.66 -5.88 53.98
CA LEU A 21 41.20 -5.75 53.85
C LEU A 21 40.44 -6.54 54.92
N GLN A 22 40.97 -7.67 55.37
CA GLN A 22 40.42 -8.45 56.49
C GLN A 22 40.61 -7.72 57.83
N GLU A 23 41.74 -7.04 58.03
CA GLU A 23 42.01 -6.14 59.16
C GLU A 23 41.01 -4.99 59.21
N VAL A 24 40.76 -4.34 58.06
CA VAL A 24 39.75 -3.28 57.90
C VAL A 24 38.35 -3.79 58.24
N ARG A 25 37.98 -4.99 57.76
CA ARG A 25 36.70 -5.64 58.04
C ARG A 25 36.54 -6.07 59.50
N ARG A 26 37.63 -6.48 60.16
CA ARG A 26 37.64 -6.86 61.59
C ARG A 26 37.46 -5.65 62.49
N LYS A 27 38.23 -4.57 62.25
CA LYS A 27 38.19 -3.32 63.02
C LYS A 27 36.83 -2.61 62.96
N THR A 28 36.09 -2.81 61.88
CA THR A 28 34.74 -2.24 61.69
C THR A 28 33.64 -3.12 62.30
N LYS A 29 33.75 -4.46 62.24
CA LYS A 29 32.80 -5.39 62.90
C LYS A 29 32.78 -5.27 64.42
N THR A 30 33.91 -5.00 65.07
CA THR A 30 33.99 -4.87 66.53
C THR A 30 33.24 -3.67 67.10
N LYS A 31 32.73 -2.75 66.26
CA LYS A 31 32.02 -1.54 66.71
C LYS A 31 30.50 -1.59 66.50
N GLY A 32 29.91 -2.63 65.90
CA GLY A 32 28.46 -2.83 65.86
C GLY A 32 27.62 -1.76 65.12
N TYR A 33 28.18 -1.07 64.11
CA TYR A 33 27.46 -0.05 63.33
C TYR A 33 27.23 -0.48 61.87
N GLY A 34 26.20 0.08 61.22
CA GLY A 34 25.76 -0.24 59.84
C GLY A 34 26.78 0.04 58.72
N ALA A 35 26.37 -0.10 57.46
CA ALA A 35 27.26 -0.10 56.28
C ALA A 35 28.11 1.17 56.05
N THR A 36 27.79 2.31 56.68
CA THR A 36 28.47 3.60 56.48
C THR A 36 29.94 3.62 56.93
N PRO A 37 30.29 3.17 58.17
CA PRO A 37 31.68 3.02 58.59
C PRO A 37 32.55 2.11 57.70
N LEU A 38 31.94 1.08 57.09
CA LEU A 38 32.63 0.19 56.14
C LEU A 38 32.95 0.93 54.83
N ILE A 39 32.01 1.72 54.31
CA ILE A 39 32.22 2.54 53.11
C ILE A 39 33.36 3.54 53.33
N GLU A 40 33.41 4.24 54.47
CA GLU A 40 34.50 5.17 54.78
C GLU A 40 35.86 4.48 54.90
N ALA A 41 35.89 3.30 55.51
CA ALA A 41 37.13 2.55 55.70
C ALA A 41 37.71 2.01 54.38
N TYR A 42 36.87 1.46 53.51
CA TYR A 42 37.29 1.04 52.17
C TYR A 42 37.61 2.23 51.25
N THR A 43 36.95 3.38 51.43
CA THR A 43 37.30 4.62 50.71
C THR A 43 38.68 5.11 51.13
N ARG A 44 38.99 5.10 52.43
CA ARG A 44 40.34 5.45 52.94
C ARG A 44 41.40 4.49 52.42
N SER A 45 41.12 3.19 52.44
CA SER A 45 42.02 2.17 51.87
C SER A 45 42.23 2.35 50.36
N PHE A 46 41.21 2.78 49.62
CA PHE A 46 41.36 3.13 48.21
C PHE A 46 42.25 4.37 48.02
N VAL A 47 42.06 5.44 48.81
CA VAL A 47 42.90 6.64 48.74
C VAL A 47 44.37 6.31 49.07
N GLU A 48 44.61 5.52 50.13
CA GLU A 48 45.94 5.04 50.49
C GLU A 48 46.57 4.20 49.37
N ALA A 49 45.78 3.37 48.68
CA ALA A 49 46.26 2.59 47.53
C ALA A 49 46.68 3.47 46.35
N ILE A 50 45.97 4.58 46.10
CA ILE A 50 46.34 5.55 45.07
C ILE A 50 47.64 6.29 45.45
N VAL A 51 47.76 6.75 46.70
CA VAL A 51 48.95 7.48 47.18
C VAL A 51 50.20 6.59 47.20
N SER A 52 50.04 5.31 47.54
CA SER A 52 51.14 4.32 47.56
C SER A 52 51.43 3.65 46.22
N GLY A 53 50.66 3.96 45.16
CA GLY A 53 50.80 3.35 43.83
C GLY A 53 50.42 1.85 43.76
N ASN A 54 49.75 1.30 44.78
CA ASN A 54 49.40 -0.11 44.85
C ASN A 54 48.11 -0.39 44.04
N LYS A 55 48.28 -0.72 42.75
CA LYS A 55 47.17 -1.02 41.82
C LYS A 55 46.27 -2.17 42.30
N HIS A 56 46.83 -3.25 42.86
CA HIS A 56 46.03 -4.40 43.31
C HIS A 56 45.12 -4.06 44.50
N LEU A 57 45.65 -3.33 45.48
CA LEU A 57 44.86 -2.83 46.60
C LEU A 57 43.76 -1.88 46.12
N ALA A 58 44.05 -1.02 45.13
CA ALA A 58 43.06 -0.11 44.55
C ALA A 58 41.89 -0.85 43.88
N ILE A 59 42.17 -1.93 43.13
CA ILE A 59 41.14 -2.76 42.47
C ILE A 59 40.26 -3.47 43.51
N GLU A 60 40.87 -4.12 44.51
CA GLU A 60 40.12 -4.89 45.52
C GLU A 60 39.32 -3.98 46.47
N SER A 61 39.82 -2.79 46.79
CA SER A 61 39.08 -1.78 47.56
C SER A 61 37.85 -1.27 46.78
N LEU A 62 37.97 -1.04 45.46
CA LEU A 62 36.83 -0.65 44.62
C LEU A 62 35.81 -1.77 44.44
N LYS A 63 36.24 -3.04 44.29
CA LYS A 63 35.34 -4.21 44.29
C LYS A 63 34.53 -4.29 45.58
N SER A 64 35.21 -4.16 46.72
CA SER A 64 34.58 -4.22 48.04
C SER A 64 33.62 -3.04 48.27
N LEU A 65 33.96 -1.84 47.78
CA LEU A 65 33.06 -0.68 47.80
C LEU A 65 31.81 -0.91 46.95
N GLY A 66 31.99 -1.49 45.76
CA GLY A 66 30.90 -1.87 44.85
C GLY A 66 29.95 -2.89 45.49
N ASP A 67 30.49 -3.91 46.15
CA ASP A 67 29.70 -4.94 46.84
C ASP A 67 28.84 -4.32 47.96
N LEU A 68 29.41 -3.39 48.75
CA LEU A 68 28.70 -2.68 49.81
C LEU A 68 27.59 -1.74 49.30
N TYR A 69 27.86 -0.98 48.23
CA TYR A 69 26.84 -0.11 47.63
C TYR A 69 25.73 -0.92 46.96
N LEU A 70 26.05 -2.07 46.37
CA LEU A 70 25.07 -2.98 45.79
C LEU A 70 24.17 -3.60 46.86
N GLU A 71 24.75 -4.03 47.98
CA GLU A 71 24.00 -4.54 49.13
C GLU A 71 23.09 -3.45 49.72
N LYS A 72 23.61 -2.23 49.90
CA LYS A 72 22.82 -1.06 50.33
C LYS A 72 21.66 -0.76 49.38
N GLY A 73 21.90 -0.81 48.06
CA GLY A 73 20.86 -0.61 47.05
C GLY A 73 19.81 -1.72 47.03
N ARG A 74 20.20 -2.98 47.29
CA ARG A 74 19.27 -4.13 47.37
C ARG A 74 18.39 -4.09 48.61
N VAL A 75 18.96 -3.78 49.77
CA VAL A 75 18.23 -3.73 51.05
C VAL A 75 17.34 -2.48 51.14
N GLY A 76 17.81 -1.34 50.59
CA GLY A 76 17.11 -0.05 50.68
C GLY A 76 16.28 0.36 49.45
N ARG A 77 16.29 -0.41 48.35
CA ARG A 77 15.69 -0.04 47.04
C ARG A 77 16.16 1.33 46.49
N ASP A 78 17.37 1.75 46.85
CA ASP A 78 17.94 3.04 46.44
C ASP A 78 18.66 2.91 45.08
N LYS A 79 18.04 3.42 44.01
CA LYS A 79 18.59 3.43 42.65
C LYS A 79 19.94 4.15 42.57
N THR A 80 20.15 5.17 43.39
CA THR A 80 21.39 5.96 43.42
C THR A 80 22.56 5.14 43.98
N ALA A 81 22.31 4.25 44.94
CA ALA A 81 23.31 3.33 45.47
C ALA A 81 23.71 2.26 44.44
N ILE A 82 22.77 1.79 43.62
CA ILE A 82 23.04 0.85 42.51
C ILE A 82 23.92 1.50 41.45
N THR A 83 23.66 2.74 41.06
CA THR A 83 24.50 3.49 40.11
C THR A 83 25.91 3.72 40.68
N LYS A 84 26.03 4.02 41.98
CA LYS A 84 27.34 4.14 42.66
C LYS A 84 28.10 2.81 42.66
N ALA A 85 27.42 1.69 42.91
CA ALA A 85 28.03 0.36 42.83
C ALA A 85 28.59 0.07 41.43
N ALA A 86 27.82 0.35 40.38
CA ALA A 86 28.26 0.21 39.00
C ALA A 86 29.49 1.09 38.68
N GLY A 87 29.52 2.32 39.19
CA GLY A 87 30.67 3.22 39.06
C GLY A 87 31.95 2.67 39.71
N MET A 88 31.84 2.06 40.90
CA MET A 88 32.97 1.45 41.60
C MET A 88 33.51 0.22 40.85
N TYR A 89 32.63 -0.65 40.36
CA TYR A 89 33.06 -1.80 39.56
C TYR A 89 33.69 -1.38 38.23
N ARG A 90 33.21 -0.31 37.59
CA ARG A 90 33.82 0.25 36.38
C ARG A 90 35.21 0.83 36.67
N GLY A 91 35.37 1.58 37.77
CA GLY A 91 36.67 2.08 38.20
C GLY A 91 37.67 0.97 38.54
N ALA A 92 37.19 -0.18 39.04
CA ALA A 92 38.01 -1.38 39.27
C ALA A 92 38.40 -2.06 37.96
N LEU A 93 37.49 -2.08 36.98
CA LEU A 93 37.69 -2.65 35.65
C LEU A 93 38.78 -1.90 34.87
N ASP A 94 38.76 -0.56 34.89
CA ASP A 94 39.73 0.29 34.20
C ASP A 94 41.17 0.11 34.73
N ARG A 95 41.30 -0.30 35.99
CA ARG A 95 42.58 -0.53 36.66
C ARG A 95 43.04 -1.99 36.60
N CYS A 96 42.18 -2.91 36.15
CA CYS A 96 42.46 -4.34 36.12
C CYS A 96 43.17 -4.73 34.81
N GLU A 97 44.37 -5.32 34.92
CA GLU A 97 45.18 -5.79 33.79
C GLU A 97 45.02 -7.31 33.55
N ASP A 98 44.41 -8.05 34.49
CA ASP A 98 44.18 -9.50 34.43
C ASP A 98 42.89 -9.87 33.69
N SER A 99 42.96 -10.85 32.79
CA SER A 99 41.82 -11.29 31.96
C SER A 99 40.72 -11.96 32.78
N GLY A 100 41.07 -12.80 33.75
CA GLY A 100 40.12 -13.49 34.63
C GLY A 100 39.41 -12.54 35.61
N GLY A 101 40.14 -11.57 36.16
CA GLY A 101 39.58 -10.50 37.00
C GLY A 101 38.58 -9.60 36.26
N ARG A 102 38.85 -9.29 34.98
CA ARG A 102 37.93 -8.51 34.11
C ARG A 102 36.62 -9.23 33.84
N GLU A 103 36.64 -10.54 33.59
CA GLU A 103 35.43 -11.32 33.34
C GLU A 103 34.55 -11.44 34.59
N THR A 104 35.16 -11.64 35.75
CA THR A 104 34.46 -11.67 37.04
C THR A 104 33.79 -10.34 37.36
N LEU A 105 34.46 -9.22 37.08
CA LEU A 105 33.92 -7.87 37.24
C LEU A 105 32.76 -7.58 36.26
N LYS A 106 32.88 -8.00 34.99
CA LYS A 106 31.80 -7.90 34.00
C LYS A 106 30.55 -8.69 34.42
N HIS A 107 30.73 -9.87 35.01
CA HIS A 107 29.62 -10.70 35.48
C HIS A 107 28.87 -10.06 36.67
N ARG A 108 29.58 -9.40 37.60
CA ARG A 108 28.99 -8.75 38.78
C ARG A 108 28.13 -7.51 38.46
N ILE A 109 28.30 -6.93 37.28
CA ILE A 109 27.51 -5.78 36.80
C ILE A 109 26.13 -6.23 36.22
N ASN A 110 25.96 -7.51 35.88
CA ASN A 110 24.75 -8.16 35.33
C ASN A 110 23.79 -7.26 34.52
N THR A 111 24.27 -6.91 33.33
CA THR A 111 23.70 -6.00 32.32
C THR A 111 22.59 -6.59 31.44
N TYR A 112 22.38 -7.91 31.46
CA TYR A 112 21.45 -8.61 30.54
C TYR A 112 20.00 -8.11 30.65
N LYS A 113 19.43 -8.10 31.87
CA LYS A 113 18.03 -7.70 32.09
C LYS A 113 17.81 -6.21 31.83
N GLU A 114 18.78 -5.39 32.19
CA GLU A 114 18.74 -3.95 31.95
C GLU A 114 18.79 -3.64 30.45
N HIS A 115 19.66 -4.31 29.68
CA HIS A 115 19.70 -4.19 28.23
C HIS A 115 18.40 -4.68 27.56
N LEU A 116 17.79 -5.77 28.02
CA LEU A 116 16.48 -6.20 27.51
C LEU A 116 15.38 -5.16 27.77
N GLU A 117 15.33 -4.58 28.98
CA GLU A 117 14.33 -3.58 29.34
C GLU A 117 14.51 -2.27 28.54
N GLN A 118 15.76 -1.80 28.42
CA GLN A 118 16.08 -0.60 27.64
C GLN A 118 15.82 -0.80 26.14
N GLY A 119 16.16 -1.98 25.60
CA GLY A 119 15.83 -2.33 24.22
C GLY A 119 14.33 -2.35 23.97
N CYS A 120 13.53 -2.90 24.90
CA CYS A 120 12.06 -2.87 24.78
C CYS A 120 11.50 -1.45 24.82
N LYS A 121 12.04 -0.57 25.66
CA LYS A 121 11.63 0.85 25.71
C LYS A 121 11.96 1.57 24.41
N ALA A 122 13.18 1.41 23.88
CA ALA A 122 13.58 1.99 22.60
C ALA A 122 12.70 1.49 21.44
N GLN A 123 12.36 0.20 21.45
CA GLN A 123 11.47 -0.40 20.45
C GLN A 123 10.02 0.13 20.53
N GLN A 124 9.55 0.54 21.71
CA GLN A 124 8.25 1.19 21.91
C GLN A 124 8.24 2.64 21.44
N THR A 125 9.37 3.36 21.61
CA THR A 125 9.52 4.74 21.15
C THR A 125 9.87 4.86 19.66
N GLY A 126 10.05 3.73 18.96
CA GLY A 126 10.37 3.69 17.53
C GLY A 126 11.86 3.87 17.20
N ASP A 127 12.74 3.90 18.20
CA ASP A 127 14.19 4.00 18.01
C ASP A 127 14.79 2.59 17.80
N LEU A 128 14.79 2.17 16.53
CA LEU A 128 15.22 0.83 16.14
C LEU A 128 16.74 0.63 16.29
N ASP A 129 17.54 1.69 16.16
CA ASP A 129 19.01 1.62 16.29
C ASP A 129 19.42 1.37 17.73
N THR A 130 18.85 2.13 18.67
CA THR A 130 19.08 1.94 20.10
C THR A 130 18.51 0.60 20.59
N ALA A 131 17.37 0.17 20.05
CA ALA A 131 16.79 -1.14 20.35
C ALA A 131 17.73 -2.28 19.93
N GLU A 132 18.25 -2.25 18.70
CA GLU A 132 19.21 -3.25 18.21
C GLU A 132 20.46 -3.29 19.08
N GLN A 133 21.06 -2.13 19.37
CA GLN A 133 22.28 -2.05 20.18
C GLN A 133 22.08 -2.68 21.57
N HIS A 134 20.96 -2.39 22.22
CA HIS A 134 20.67 -2.97 23.53
C HIS A 134 20.38 -4.47 23.46
N PHE A 135 19.61 -4.95 22.48
CA PHE A 135 19.38 -6.39 22.35
C PHE A 135 20.64 -7.16 21.96
N ALA A 136 21.51 -6.60 21.11
CA ALA A 136 22.81 -7.16 20.77
C ALA A 136 23.75 -7.19 21.98
N ALA A 137 23.74 -6.14 22.81
CA ALA A 137 24.49 -6.11 24.07
C ALA A 137 23.99 -7.15 25.07
N ALA A 138 22.66 -7.35 25.15
CA ALA A 138 22.06 -8.42 25.94
C ALA A 138 22.54 -9.79 25.45
N LEU A 139 22.45 -10.07 24.14
CA LEU A 139 22.93 -11.33 23.54
C LEU A 139 24.41 -11.57 23.84
N LYS A 140 25.27 -10.59 23.60
CA LYS A 140 26.72 -10.69 23.85
C LYS A 140 27.07 -10.95 25.31
N SER A 141 26.24 -10.51 26.25
CA SER A 141 26.50 -10.71 27.69
C SER A 141 26.32 -12.16 28.14
N ILE A 142 25.45 -12.92 27.45
CA ILE A 142 25.07 -14.30 27.76
C ILE A 142 25.61 -15.33 26.74
N HIS A 143 26.12 -14.87 25.61
CA HIS A 143 26.58 -15.73 24.51
C HIS A 143 27.65 -16.73 24.97
N GLY A 144 27.39 -18.03 24.76
CA GLY A 144 28.27 -19.13 25.16
C GLY A 144 28.36 -19.38 26.67
N LYS A 145 27.52 -18.71 27.48
CA LYS A 145 27.42 -18.89 28.95
C LYS A 145 26.12 -19.56 29.37
N GLU A 146 25.01 -19.12 28.80
CA GLU A 146 23.67 -19.64 29.05
C GLU A 146 22.89 -19.68 27.73
N GLU A 147 23.22 -20.68 26.89
CA GLU A 147 22.72 -20.81 25.51
C GLU A 147 21.18 -20.85 25.43
N SER A 148 20.50 -21.34 26.48
CA SER A 148 19.03 -21.31 26.56
C SER A 148 18.42 -19.90 26.67
N LYS A 149 19.17 -18.89 27.14
CA LYS A 149 18.70 -17.50 27.29
C LYS A 149 18.98 -16.65 26.04
N GLU A 150 19.69 -17.20 25.05
CA GLU A 150 20.01 -16.51 23.79
C GLU A 150 18.79 -16.35 22.87
N VAL A 151 17.76 -17.19 23.05
CA VAL A 151 16.52 -17.19 22.27
C VAL A 151 15.82 -15.82 22.33
N ASP A 152 15.66 -15.24 23.52
CA ASP A 152 14.90 -14.00 23.70
C ASP A 152 15.56 -12.79 23.00
N PRO A 153 16.87 -12.52 23.20
CA PRO A 153 17.56 -11.47 22.46
C PRO A 153 17.57 -11.71 20.95
N LEU A 154 17.80 -12.94 20.47
CA LEU A 154 17.78 -13.25 19.03
C LEU A 154 16.43 -12.90 18.40
N ARG A 155 15.33 -13.29 19.06
CA ARG A 155 13.97 -12.96 18.62
C ARG A 155 13.71 -11.45 18.64
N LYS A 156 14.16 -10.74 19.68
CA LYS A 156 14.00 -9.29 19.78
C LYS A 156 14.79 -8.52 18.73
N ILE A 157 16.00 -8.98 18.38
CA ILE A 157 16.77 -8.42 17.26
C ILE A 157 16.04 -8.72 15.94
N SER A 158 15.49 -9.94 15.77
CA SER A 158 14.66 -10.27 14.60
C SER A 158 13.45 -9.33 14.46
N ASP A 159 12.71 -9.04 15.54
CA ASP A 159 11.60 -8.08 15.52
C ASP A 159 12.03 -6.69 15.04
N VAL A 160 13.22 -6.24 15.41
CA VAL A 160 13.79 -4.95 14.98
C VAL A 160 14.08 -4.97 13.48
N TYR A 161 14.72 -6.03 12.98
CA TYR A 161 14.99 -6.19 11.55
C TYR A 161 13.71 -6.35 10.72
N LEU A 162 12.70 -7.04 11.24
CA LEU A 162 11.38 -7.15 10.61
C LEU A 162 10.73 -5.77 10.49
N LYS A 163 10.73 -4.97 11.57
CA LYS A 163 10.21 -3.59 11.54
C LYS A 163 10.97 -2.72 10.53
N ARG A 164 12.31 -2.82 10.47
CA ARG A 164 13.11 -2.13 9.45
C ARG A 164 12.77 -2.58 8.04
N GLY A 165 12.59 -3.89 7.82
CA GLY A 165 12.17 -4.43 6.52
C GLY A 165 10.82 -3.87 6.09
N VAL A 166 9.85 -3.78 6.99
CA VAL A 166 8.54 -3.17 6.71
C VAL A 166 8.66 -1.69 6.34
N GLN A 167 9.51 -0.91 7.04
CA GLN A 167 9.71 0.51 6.77
C GLN A 167 10.49 0.78 5.47
N SER A 168 11.56 0.02 5.24
CA SER A 168 12.48 0.21 4.10
C SER A 168 12.06 -0.54 2.83
N LYS A 169 11.20 -1.56 2.96
CA LYS A 169 10.89 -2.55 1.91
C LYS A 169 12.14 -3.25 1.35
N ASP A 170 13.19 -3.35 2.15
CA ASP A 170 14.46 -3.97 1.79
C ASP A 170 14.45 -5.47 2.11
N GLY A 171 14.70 -6.30 1.10
CA GLY A 171 14.80 -7.75 1.21
C GLY A 171 15.90 -8.21 2.16
N ASP A 172 16.99 -7.45 2.30
CA ASP A 172 18.12 -7.82 3.16
C ASP A 172 17.75 -7.76 4.64
N HIS A 173 16.92 -6.79 5.04
CA HIS A 173 16.40 -6.70 6.40
C HIS A 173 15.48 -7.88 6.72
N PHE A 174 14.63 -8.31 5.78
CA PHE A 174 13.82 -9.51 5.94
C PHE A 174 14.70 -10.77 6.01
N ALA A 175 15.73 -10.90 5.17
CA ALA A 175 16.64 -12.05 5.21
C ALA A 175 17.38 -12.16 6.56
N LYS A 176 17.84 -11.03 7.12
CA LYS A 176 18.45 -10.98 8.47
C LYS A 176 17.45 -11.38 9.56
N ALA A 177 16.21 -10.89 9.50
CA ALA A 177 15.16 -11.27 10.44
C ALA A 177 14.88 -12.78 10.38
N ALA A 178 14.83 -13.36 9.18
CA ALA A 178 14.59 -14.80 8.97
C ALA A 178 15.73 -15.63 9.58
N ALA A 179 16.98 -15.28 9.28
CA ALA A 179 18.15 -15.97 9.82
C ALA A 179 18.21 -15.93 11.35
N LEU A 180 17.86 -14.79 11.96
CA LEU A 180 17.80 -14.65 13.42
C LEU A 180 16.66 -15.46 14.05
N CYS A 181 15.51 -15.54 13.38
CA CYS A 181 14.40 -16.40 13.80
C CYS A 181 14.77 -17.89 13.71
N ASP A 182 15.40 -18.31 12.61
CA ASP A 182 15.89 -19.69 12.44
C ASP A 182 16.95 -20.03 13.49
N ALA A 183 17.87 -19.12 13.78
CA ALA A 183 18.86 -19.28 14.85
C ALA A 183 18.19 -19.43 16.23
N ALA A 184 17.17 -18.61 16.53
CA ALA A 184 16.42 -18.72 17.78
C ALA A 184 15.71 -20.09 17.88
N LEU A 185 15.14 -20.58 16.79
CA LEU A 185 14.43 -21.86 16.72
C LEU A 185 15.38 -23.07 16.84
N MET A 186 16.55 -23.01 16.20
CA MET A 186 17.61 -24.03 16.29
C MET A 186 18.18 -24.14 17.70
N THR A 187 18.48 -23.00 18.34
CA THR A 187 18.89 -22.98 19.76
C THR A 187 17.81 -23.62 20.64
N GLN A 188 16.53 -23.37 20.36
CA GLN A 188 15.45 -23.93 21.17
C GLN A 188 15.24 -25.45 20.99
N THR A 189 15.54 -25.99 19.79
CA THR A 189 15.44 -27.43 19.49
C THR A 189 16.64 -28.23 20.02
N ILE A 190 17.85 -27.70 19.97
CA ILE A 190 19.08 -28.38 20.41
C ILE A 190 19.12 -28.58 21.93
N TYR A 191 18.64 -27.62 22.73
CA TYR A 191 18.71 -27.69 24.20
C TYR A 191 17.47 -28.29 24.87
N GLY A 192 16.69 -29.10 24.15
CA GLY A 192 15.83 -30.12 24.76
C GLY A 192 14.57 -29.65 25.49
N LYS A 193 13.90 -28.59 25.04
CA LYS A 193 12.50 -28.34 25.44
C LYS A 193 11.55 -28.67 24.30
N ASN A 194 11.31 -29.96 24.10
CA ASN A 194 10.24 -30.51 23.25
C ASN A 194 8.82 -30.29 23.83
N THR A 195 8.64 -29.25 24.64
CA THR A 195 7.34 -28.81 25.12
C THR A 195 6.87 -27.65 24.25
N ALA A 196 5.60 -27.66 23.84
CA ALA A 196 4.96 -26.54 23.18
C ALA A 196 5.20 -25.27 24.02
N HIS A 197 6.13 -24.42 23.59
CA HIS A 197 6.56 -23.24 24.32
C HIS A 197 6.06 -22.01 23.57
N LEU A 198 5.52 -21.04 24.32
CA LEU A 198 4.99 -19.80 23.78
C LEU A 198 6.00 -19.08 22.87
N ASP A 199 7.28 -19.16 23.23
CA ASP A 199 8.37 -18.51 22.49
C ASP A 199 8.67 -19.16 21.13
N ILE A 200 8.50 -20.48 21.00
CA ILE A 200 8.65 -21.16 19.69
C ILE A 200 7.50 -20.72 18.78
N ALA A 201 6.28 -20.60 19.32
CA ALA A 201 5.11 -20.21 18.53
C ALA A 201 5.22 -18.75 18.09
N ALA A 202 5.69 -17.87 18.97
CA ALA A 202 6.00 -16.50 18.62
C ALA A 202 7.10 -16.42 17.54
N SER A 203 8.17 -17.20 17.66
CA SER A 203 9.25 -17.26 16.66
C SER A 203 8.76 -17.76 15.30
N LEU A 204 7.92 -18.80 15.27
CA LEU A 204 7.27 -19.30 14.06
C LEU A 204 6.37 -18.24 13.42
N CYS A 205 5.62 -17.49 14.23
CA CYS A 205 4.79 -16.40 13.74
C CYS A 205 5.63 -15.29 13.10
N ASN A 206 6.73 -14.88 13.73
CA ASN A 206 7.66 -13.88 13.18
C ASN A 206 8.34 -14.37 11.90
N LEU A 207 8.71 -15.65 11.84
CA LEU A 207 9.27 -16.27 10.65
C LEU A 207 8.25 -16.25 9.51
N GLY A 208 6.99 -16.59 9.80
CA GLY A 208 5.87 -16.45 8.87
C GLY A 208 5.77 -15.04 8.29
N SER A 209 5.72 -14.01 9.14
CA SER A 209 5.66 -12.61 8.70
C SER A 209 6.87 -12.16 7.90
N THR A 210 8.06 -12.68 8.23
CA THR A 210 9.28 -12.40 7.48
C THR A 210 9.23 -13.02 6.08
N TRP A 211 8.74 -14.24 5.94
CA TRP A 211 8.60 -14.90 4.63
C TRP A 211 7.54 -14.25 3.75
N ILE A 212 6.50 -13.62 4.33
CA ILE A 212 5.60 -12.72 3.58
C ILE A 212 6.41 -11.58 2.96
N GLY A 213 7.29 -10.93 3.73
CA GLY A 213 8.15 -9.86 3.24
C GLY A 213 9.12 -10.29 2.13
N LEU A 214 9.56 -11.55 2.15
CA LEU A 214 10.36 -12.18 1.09
C LEU A 214 9.55 -12.68 -0.11
N GLY A 215 8.21 -12.67 -0.04
CA GLY A 215 7.31 -13.15 -1.08
C GLY A 215 7.12 -14.66 -1.17
N ASP A 216 7.67 -15.46 -0.24
CA ASP A 216 7.42 -16.91 -0.18
C ASP A 216 6.20 -17.20 0.71
N PHE A 217 5.02 -17.00 0.12
CA PHE A 217 3.77 -17.15 0.84
C PHE A 217 3.49 -18.60 1.28
N LYS A 218 4.05 -19.61 0.60
CA LYS A 218 3.86 -21.02 0.99
C LYS A 218 4.57 -21.33 2.30
N LYS A 219 5.81 -20.88 2.46
CA LYS A 219 6.53 -20.98 3.74
C LYS A 219 5.86 -20.15 4.82
N ALA A 220 5.40 -18.94 4.48
CA ALA A 220 4.67 -18.10 5.42
C ALA A 220 3.43 -18.81 5.99
N ILE A 221 2.58 -19.41 5.13
CA ILE A 221 1.44 -20.22 5.59
C ILE A 221 1.90 -21.34 6.51
N SER A 222 2.89 -22.12 6.10
CA SER A 222 3.35 -23.28 6.87
C SER A 222 3.79 -22.88 8.28
N TYR A 223 4.58 -21.81 8.42
CA TYR A 223 5.03 -21.34 9.73
C TYR A 223 3.89 -20.74 10.58
N HIS A 224 2.95 -20.01 9.97
CA HIS A 224 1.78 -19.50 10.68
C HIS A 224 0.82 -20.63 11.10
N GLU A 225 0.65 -21.69 10.31
CA GLU A 225 -0.12 -22.88 10.66
C GLU A 225 0.53 -23.66 11.81
N GLN A 226 1.85 -23.86 11.76
CA GLN A 226 2.61 -24.48 12.85
C GLN A 226 2.49 -23.67 14.15
N SER A 227 2.62 -22.33 14.07
CA SER A 227 2.39 -21.43 15.19
C SER A 227 0.98 -21.59 15.75
N LEU A 228 -0.05 -21.60 14.90
CA LEU A 228 -1.44 -21.75 15.31
C LEU A 228 -1.68 -23.11 16.01
N GLN A 229 -1.18 -24.21 15.43
CA GLN A 229 -1.32 -25.55 16.00
C GLN A 229 -0.67 -25.61 17.39
N MET A 230 0.50 -25.02 17.54
CA MET A 230 1.18 -25.00 18.83
C MET A 230 0.47 -24.11 19.86
N MET A 231 -0.05 -22.94 19.45
CA MET A 231 -0.86 -22.10 20.33
C MET A 231 -2.14 -22.82 20.79
N ARG A 232 -2.79 -23.60 19.90
CA ARG A 232 -3.93 -24.45 20.24
C ARG A 232 -3.54 -25.59 21.19
N HIS A 233 -2.35 -26.17 21.03
CA HIS A 233 -1.85 -27.19 21.95
C HIS A 233 -1.56 -26.62 23.36
N ILE A 234 -1.02 -25.39 23.44
CA ILE A 234 -0.69 -24.74 24.73
C ILE A 234 -1.95 -24.34 25.50
N TYR A 235 -2.89 -23.68 24.83
CA TYR A 235 -4.05 -23.05 25.49
C TYR A 235 -5.34 -23.88 25.39
N GLY A 236 -5.34 -24.96 24.60
CA GLY A 236 -6.51 -25.76 24.28
C GLY A 236 -7.17 -25.33 22.96
N GLU A 237 -7.61 -26.31 22.17
CA GLU A 237 -8.06 -26.11 20.79
C GLU A 237 -9.31 -25.22 20.66
N LYS A 238 -10.20 -25.28 21.66
CA LYS A 238 -11.46 -24.51 21.70
C LYS A 238 -11.42 -23.31 22.64
N THR A 239 -10.28 -23.06 23.29
CA THR A 239 -10.15 -21.99 24.26
C THR A 239 -10.01 -20.65 23.55
N ALA A 240 -10.85 -19.67 23.91
CA ALA A 240 -10.71 -18.31 23.40
C ALA A 240 -9.47 -17.66 24.02
N HIS A 241 -8.41 -17.46 23.23
CA HIS A 241 -7.15 -16.87 23.68
C HIS A 241 -6.60 -15.82 22.69
N PRO A 242 -6.10 -14.65 23.15
CA PRO A 242 -5.62 -13.58 22.28
C PRO A 242 -4.56 -14.03 21.25
N ASN A 243 -3.62 -14.88 21.67
CA ASN A 243 -2.55 -15.38 20.79
C ASN A 243 -3.06 -16.31 19.67
N ILE A 244 -4.12 -17.09 19.94
CA ILE A 244 -4.77 -17.91 18.90
C ILE A 244 -5.48 -16.99 17.92
N ALA A 245 -6.22 -16.00 18.43
CA ALA A 245 -6.91 -15.02 17.58
C ALA A 245 -5.93 -14.20 16.72
N ALA A 246 -4.77 -13.81 17.26
CA ALA A 246 -3.70 -13.15 16.51
C ALA A 246 -3.12 -14.05 15.41
N SER A 247 -2.85 -15.32 15.72
CA SER A 247 -2.35 -16.29 14.73
C SER A 247 -3.35 -16.52 13.59
N LEU A 248 -4.64 -16.61 13.89
CA LEU A 248 -5.71 -16.68 12.89
C LEU A 248 -5.77 -15.40 12.04
N GLY A 249 -5.63 -14.24 12.66
CA GLY A 249 -5.58 -12.96 11.95
C GLY A 249 -4.43 -12.88 10.95
N ASN A 250 -3.24 -13.32 11.36
CA ASN A 250 -2.05 -13.35 10.51
C ASN A 250 -2.21 -14.32 9.34
N LEU A 251 -2.79 -15.51 9.57
CA LEU A 251 -3.16 -16.41 8.47
C LEU A 251 -4.13 -15.75 7.49
N GLY A 252 -5.14 -15.04 7.99
CA GLY A 252 -6.07 -14.28 7.14
C GLY A 252 -5.36 -13.27 6.25
N THR A 253 -4.36 -12.56 6.78
CA THR A 253 -3.54 -11.62 5.99
C THR A 253 -2.75 -12.34 4.91
N VAL A 254 -2.08 -13.46 5.23
CA VAL A 254 -1.30 -14.23 4.24
C VAL A 254 -2.20 -14.77 3.13
N TRP A 255 -3.39 -15.29 3.46
CA TRP A 255 -4.34 -15.76 2.46
C TRP A 255 -4.91 -14.62 1.60
N THR A 256 -5.01 -13.40 2.15
CA THR A 256 -5.34 -12.20 1.38
C THR A 256 -4.26 -11.90 0.35
N ASP A 257 -2.99 -11.94 0.75
CA ASP A 257 -1.84 -11.65 -0.12
C ASP A 257 -1.68 -12.70 -1.25
N ILE A 258 -2.04 -13.97 -0.98
CA ILE A 258 -2.05 -15.04 -1.98
C ILE A 258 -3.22 -14.91 -2.98
N GLY A 259 -4.30 -14.22 -2.59
CA GLY A 259 -5.51 -14.10 -3.40
C GLY A 259 -6.62 -15.12 -3.09
N ASP A 260 -6.46 -15.99 -2.08
CA ASP A 260 -7.56 -16.85 -1.61
C ASP A 260 -8.41 -16.09 -0.57
N HIS A 261 -9.16 -15.11 -1.08
CA HIS A 261 -9.93 -14.20 -0.23
C HIS A 261 -11.03 -14.91 0.58
N LYS A 262 -11.51 -16.07 0.13
CA LYS A 262 -12.51 -16.86 0.87
C LYS A 262 -11.91 -17.45 2.15
N LYS A 263 -10.71 -18.04 2.07
CA LYS A 263 -9.99 -18.51 3.26
C LYS A 263 -9.59 -17.35 4.16
N ALA A 264 -9.15 -16.24 3.57
CA ALA A 264 -8.80 -15.05 4.33
C ALA A 264 -9.96 -14.57 5.22
N ILE A 265 -11.16 -14.44 4.63
CA ILE A 265 -12.38 -14.06 5.36
C ILE A 265 -12.68 -15.07 6.46
N SER A 266 -12.62 -16.38 6.18
CA SER A 266 -12.87 -17.41 7.19
C SER A 266 -11.94 -17.29 8.40
N TYR A 267 -10.64 -17.06 8.16
CA TYR A 267 -9.67 -16.88 9.24
C TYR A 267 -9.87 -15.57 10.01
N HIS A 268 -10.17 -14.48 9.31
CA HIS A 268 -10.47 -13.19 9.95
C HIS A 268 -11.78 -13.23 10.76
N GLU A 269 -12.81 -13.94 10.30
CA GLU A 269 -14.07 -14.16 11.03
C GLU A 269 -13.84 -15.00 12.30
N GLN A 270 -13.05 -16.07 12.21
CA GLN A 270 -12.66 -16.86 13.39
C GLN A 270 -11.87 -16.01 14.40
N SER A 271 -10.91 -15.21 13.92
CA SER A 271 -10.15 -14.27 14.77
C SER A 271 -11.07 -13.26 15.47
N LEU A 272 -12.02 -12.66 14.73
CA LEU A 272 -13.00 -11.72 15.27
C LEU A 272 -13.89 -12.37 16.32
N GLN A 273 -14.41 -13.58 16.05
CA GLN A 273 -15.29 -14.30 16.97
C GLN A 273 -14.57 -14.64 18.28
N MET A 274 -13.30 -15.06 18.20
CA MET A 274 -12.48 -15.30 19.39
C MET A 274 -12.25 -14.02 20.18
N ARG A 275 -11.91 -12.90 19.52
CA ARG A 275 -11.72 -11.59 20.18
C ARG A 275 -12.99 -11.10 20.85
N ARG A 276 -14.16 -11.26 20.22
CA ARG A 276 -15.47 -10.97 20.85
C ARG A 276 -15.74 -11.86 22.07
N THR A 277 -15.35 -13.12 22.02
CA THR A 277 -15.51 -14.04 23.16
C THR A 277 -14.62 -13.62 24.34
N ILE A 278 -13.40 -13.12 24.07
CA ILE A 278 -12.44 -12.71 25.09
C ILE A 278 -12.83 -11.37 25.73
N TYR A 279 -13.14 -10.37 24.90
CA TYR A 279 -13.31 -8.99 25.37
C TYR A 279 -14.79 -8.59 25.54
N GLY A 280 -15.72 -9.35 24.98
CA GLY A 280 -17.15 -9.05 24.91
C GLY A 280 -17.61 -8.66 23.50
N GLU A 281 -18.82 -9.08 23.13
CA GLU A 281 -19.40 -8.90 21.78
C GLU A 281 -19.38 -7.44 21.30
N ASN A 282 -19.67 -6.52 22.23
CA ASN A 282 -19.81 -5.08 21.98
C ASN A 282 -18.75 -4.23 22.69
N ALA A 283 -17.70 -4.86 23.23
CA ALA A 283 -16.65 -4.11 23.92
C ALA A 283 -15.82 -3.30 22.91
N ALA A 284 -15.59 -2.03 23.22
CA ALA A 284 -14.66 -1.20 22.46
C ALA A 284 -13.23 -1.66 22.76
N HIS A 285 -12.67 -2.47 21.86
CA HIS A 285 -11.32 -3.00 22.00
C HIS A 285 -10.51 -2.85 20.70
N PRO A 286 -9.26 -2.36 20.74
CA PRO A 286 -8.44 -2.15 19.54
C PRO A 286 -8.34 -3.39 18.66
N ASP A 287 -8.14 -4.57 19.26
CA ASP A 287 -8.04 -5.82 18.50
C ASP A 287 -9.33 -6.19 17.76
N ILE A 288 -10.51 -5.91 18.33
CA ILE A 288 -11.78 -6.15 17.63
C ILE A 288 -11.87 -5.20 16.43
N ALA A 289 -11.52 -3.93 16.63
CA ALA A 289 -11.51 -2.95 15.56
C ALA A 289 -10.52 -3.30 14.44
N THR A 290 -9.31 -3.77 14.77
CA THR A 290 -8.33 -4.25 13.79
C THR A 290 -8.87 -5.44 13.00
N SER A 291 -9.51 -6.43 13.65
CA SER A 291 -10.11 -7.57 12.94
C SER A 291 -11.24 -7.14 11.99
N LEU A 292 -12.08 -6.19 12.40
CA LEU A 292 -13.11 -5.60 11.53
C LEU A 292 -12.49 -4.87 10.33
N GLY A 293 -11.38 -4.15 10.54
CA GLY A 293 -10.62 -3.49 9.47
C GLY A 293 -9.98 -4.49 8.49
N SER A 294 -9.45 -5.61 8.99
CA SER A 294 -8.94 -6.69 8.14
C SER A 294 -10.04 -7.35 7.31
N LEU A 295 -11.22 -7.59 7.91
CA LEU A 295 -12.39 -8.07 7.17
C LEU A 295 -12.83 -7.08 6.10
N CYS A 296 -12.86 -5.78 6.41
CA CYS A 296 -13.13 -4.73 5.44
C CYS A 296 -12.24 -4.92 4.21
N ASN A 297 -10.91 -4.96 4.38
CA ASN A 297 -9.97 -5.16 3.28
C ASN A 297 -10.20 -6.47 2.51
N ALA A 298 -10.47 -7.58 3.19
CA ALA A 298 -10.75 -8.86 2.53
C ALA A 298 -12.04 -8.80 1.69
N TRP A 299 -13.08 -8.11 2.15
CA TRP A 299 -14.31 -7.91 1.37
C TRP A 299 -14.11 -6.94 0.18
N ILE A 300 -13.22 -5.94 0.29
CA ILE A 300 -12.81 -5.08 -0.85
C ILE A 300 -12.25 -5.97 -1.96
N THR A 301 -11.35 -6.90 -1.63
CA THR A 301 -10.70 -7.75 -2.63
C THR A 301 -11.66 -8.71 -3.33
N LEU A 302 -12.81 -9.06 -2.72
CA LEU A 302 -13.89 -9.81 -3.37
C LEU A 302 -14.88 -8.92 -4.13
N CYS A 303 -14.68 -7.61 -4.17
CA CYS A 303 -15.61 -6.62 -4.73
C CYS A 303 -17.01 -6.62 -4.09
N GLU A 304 -17.13 -7.12 -2.85
CA GLU A 304 -18.37 -7.13 -2.06
C GLU A 304 -18.47 -5.84 -1.25
N PHE A 305 -18.58 -4.71 -1.96
CA PHE A 305 -18.38 -3.38 -1.40
C PHE A 305 -19.34 -3.02 -0.26
N GLN A 306 -20.59 -3.51 -0.29
CA GLN A 306 -21.55 -3.23 0.79
C GLN A 306 -21.12 -3.83 2.13
N LYS A 307 -20.58 -5.06 2.13
CA LYS A 307 -20.04 -5.71 3.33
C LYS A 307 -18.78 -4.99 3.79
N ALA A 308 -17.90 -4.62 2.86
CA ALA A 308 -16.69 -3.88 3.16
C ALA A 308 -17.00 -2.56 3.89
N VAL A 309 -17.94 -1.75 3.38
CA VAL A 309 -18.41 -0.52 4.05
C VAL A 309 -18.91 -0.82 5.46
N SER A 310 -19.78 -1.84 5.62
CA SER A 310 -20.33 -2.17 6.94
C SER A 310 -19.25 -2.53 7.97
N TYR A 311 -18.26 -3.34 7.58
CA TYR A 311 -17.16 -3.71 8.47
C TYR A 311 -16.21 -2.53 8.73
N GLY A 312 -15.93 -1.72 7.71
CA GLY A 312 -15.10 -0.52 7.82
C GLY A 312 -15.70 0.55 8.74
N GLU A 313 -16.99 0.85 8.61
CA GLU A 313 -17.68 1.82 9.46
C GLU A 313 -17.78 1.34 10.91
N LYS A 314 -18.02 0.04 11.15
CA LYS A 314 -17.99 -0.55 12.49
C LYS A 314 -16.59 -0.45 13.13
N SER A 315 -15.55 -0.75 12.36
CA SER A 315 -14.16 -0.60 12.82
C SER A 315 -13.85 0.87 13.16
N LEU A 316 -14.33 1.81 12.35
CA LEU A 316 -14.08 3.24 12.49
C LEU A 316 -14.74 3.79 13.75
N HIS A 317 -16.03 3.51 13.92
CA HIS A 317 -16.79 3.90 15.11
C HIS A 317 -16.14 3.33 16.38
N MET A 318 -15.67 2.07 16.34
CA MET A 318 -15.00 1.47 17.47
C MET A 318 -13.67 2.16 17.78
N MET A 319 -12.80 2.41 16.79
CA MET A 319 -11.55 3.14 17.00
C MET A 319 -11.78 4.56 17.52
N GLN A 320 -12.77 5.26 16.98
CA GLN A 320 -13.14 6.61 17.44
C GLN A 320 -13.68 6.59 18.88
N SER A 321 -14.41 5.55 19.29
CA SER A 321 -14.85 5.41 20.68
C SER A 321 -13.70 5.14 21.67
N ILE A 322 -12.63 4.47 21.22
CA ILE A 322 -11.46 4.13 22.05
C ILE A 322 -10.54 5.34 22.22
N PHE A 323 -10.20 5.99 21.10
CA PHE A 323 -9.19 7.05 21.08
C PHE A 323 -9.79 8.45 21.14
N GLY A 324 -11.09 8.61 20.90
CA GLY A 324 -11.80 9.88 20.72
C GLY A 324 -11.88 10.28 19.24
N GLU A 325 -13.03 10.82 18.82
CA GLU A 325 -13.29 11.20 17.42
C GLU A 325 -12.28 12.22 16.86
N SER A 326 -11.82 13.14 17.70
CA SER A 326 -10.88 14.20 17.33
C SER A 326 -9.40 13.80 17.47
N THR A 327 -9.11 12.61 17.97
CA THR A 327 -7.73 12.17 18.20
C THR A 327 -7.12 11.66 16.91
N ALA A 328 -6.03 12.30 16.49
CA ALA A 328 -5.32 11.88 15.29
C ALA A 328 -4.58 10.57 15.56
N HIS A 329 -5.03 9.49 14.92
CA HIS A 329 -4.46 8.16 15.07
C HIS A 329 -4.16 7.54 13.70
N PRO A 330 -2.96 6.97 13.45
CA PRO A 330 -2.60 6.41 12.15
C PRO A 330 -3.59 5.35 11.64
N ASP A 331 -4.07 4.47 12.51
CA ASP A 331 -5.03 3.43 12.12
C ASP A 331 -6.39 4.00 11.70
N ILE A 332 -6.83 5.10 12.33
CA ILE A 332 -8.07 5.79 11.93
C ILE A 332 -7.87 6.45 10.56
N ALA A 333 -6.74 7.13 10.35
CA ALA A 333 -6.41 7.73 9.07
C ALA A 333 -6.39 6.70 7.94
N LYS A 334 -5.78 5.52 8.18
CA LYS A 334 -5.74 4.41 7.23
C LYS A 334 -7.14 3.88 6.92
N LEU A 335 -7.96 3.68 7.95
CA LEU A 335 -9.32 3.16 7.77
C LEU A 335 -10.22 4.14 7.01
N LEU A 336 -10.13 5.44 7.30
CA LEU A 336 -10.79 6.49 6.53
C LEU A 336 -10.34 6.46 5.06
N GLY A 337 -9.04 6.25 4.80
CA GLY A 337 -8.50 6.10 3.44
C GLY A 337 -9.09 4.89 2.71
N ASN A 338 -9.20 3.74 3.39
CA ASN A 338 -9.79 2.53 2.82
C ASN A 338 -11.29 2.71 2.54
N LEU A 339 -12.04 3.33 3.45
CA LEU A 339 -13.45 3.69 3.22
C LEU A 339 -13.61 4.65 2.04
N GLY A 340 -12.72 5.64 1.91
CA GLY A 340 -12.68 6.53 0.75
C GLY A 340 -12.54 5.73 -0.55
N THR A 341 -11.56 4.83 -0.61
CA THR A 341 -11.32 3.96 -1.78
C THR A 341 -12.54 3.10 -2.11
N ILE A 342 -13.20 2.51 -1.11
CA ILE A 342 -14.43 1.74 -1.33
C ILE A 342 -15.54 2.60 -1.96
N TRP A 343 -15.72 3.82 -1.46
CA TRP A 343 -16.73 4.72 -2.02
C TRP A 343 -16.38 5.20 -3.43
N THR A 344 -15.10 5.33 -3.75
CA THR A 344 -14.62 5.57 -5.13
C THR A 344 -15.03 4.41 -6.04
N ASP A 345 -14.81 3.16 -5.61
CA ASP A 345 -15.14 1.96 -6.39
C ASP A 345 -16.65 1.74 -6.54
N ILE A 346 -17.45 2.09 -5.53
CA ILE A 346 -18.93 2.11 -5.60
C ILE A 346 -19.44 3.18 -6.59
N GLY A 347 -18.63 4.21 -6.89
CA GLY A 347 -19.01 5.35 -7.72
C GLY A 347 -19.66 6.50 -6.96
N ASN A 348 -19.69 6.46 -5.61
CA ASN A 348 -20.15 7.59 -4.80
C ASN A 348 -18.96 8.51 -4.44
N TYR A 349 -18.50 9.25 -5.44
CA TYR A 349 -17.30 10.08 -5.32
C TYR A 349 -17.44 11.20 -4.28
N LYS A 350 -18.65 11.70 -4.00
CA LYS A 350 -18.86 12.71 -2.95
C LYS A 350 -18.54 12.17 -1.55
N LYS A 351 -18.95 10.93 -1.24
CA LYS A 351 -18.57 10.27 0.01
C LYS A 351 -17.07 9.94 0.04
N ALA A 352 -16.51 9.51 -1.08
CA ALA A 352 -15.08 9.25 -1.20
C ALA A 352 -14.23 10.50 -0.85
N VAL A 353 -14.57 11.66 -1.43
CA VAL A 353 -13.93 12.95 -1.12
C VAL A 353 -14.02 13.24 0.38
N SER A 354 -15.17 13.01 1.01
CA SER A 354 -15.34 13.25 2.45
C SER A 354 -14.38 12.40 3.30
N TYR A 355 -14.34 11.09 3.05
CA TYR A 355 -13.48 10.16 3.78
C TYR A 355 -11.98 10.39 3.52
N HIS A 356 -11.57 10.58 2.26
CA HIS A 356 -10.18 10.90 1.94
C HIS A 356 -9.74 12.27 2.47
N SER A 357 -10.65 13.25 2.56
CA SER A 357 -10.35 14.56 3.17
C SER A 357 -10.08 14.43 4.67
N GLN A 358 -10.90 13.64 5.37
CA GLN A 358 -10.68 13.35 6.79
C GLN A 358 -9.36 12.60 7.01
N SER A 359 -9.07 11.59 6.18
CA SER A 359 -7.78 10.86 6.21
C SER A 359 -6.59 11.80 6.01
N LEU A 360 -6.65 12.68 5.01
CA LEU A 360 -5.61 13.69 4.75
C LEU A 360 -5.42 14.63 5.96
N GLN A 361 -6.53 15.10 6.57
CA GLN A 361 -6.47 15.97 7.73
C GLN A 361 -5.78 15.28 8.91
N MET A 362 -6.14 14.03 9.19
CA MET A 362 -5.50 13.24 10.25
C MET A 362 -4.01 13.01 9.96
N ASN A 363 -3.65 12.60 8.75
CA ASN A 363 -2.25 12.39 8.37
C ASN A 363 -1.42 13.69 8.49
N ARG A 364 -2.00 14.85 8.17
CA ARG A 364 -1.34 16.16 8.38
C ARG A 364 -1.15 16.52 9.85
N ILE A 365 -2.02 16.05 10.75
CA ILE A 365 -1.86 16.25 12.20
C ILE A 365 -0.77 15.31 12.74
N ILE A 366 -0.79 14.04 12.34
CA ILE A 366 0.15 13.00 12.81
C ILE A 366 1.58 13.32 12.39
N TYR A 367 1.81 13.56 11.10
CA TYR A 367 3.15 13.70 10.54
C TYR A 367 3.59 15.16 10.41
N GLY A 368 2.69 16.11 10.63
CA GLY A 368 2.93 17.54 10.45
C GLY A 368 2.67 18.01 9.00
N LYS A 369 1.87 19.09 8.87
CA LYS A 369 1.37 19.60 7.57
C LYS A 369 2.45 19.91 6.53
N LYS A 370 3.65 20.32 6.96
CA LYS A 370 4.76 20.74 6.09
C LYS A 370 5.81 19.65 5.87
N ILE A 371 5.71 18.51 6.57
CA ILE A 371 6.69 17.43 6.46
C ILE A 371 6.24 16.54 5.31
N ALA A 372 7.16 16.25 4.39
CA ALA A 372 6.90 15.34 3.29
C ALA A 372 6.78 13.91 3.82
N HIS A 373 5.60 13.31 3.66
CA HIS A 373 5.32 11.97 4.17
C HIS A 373 4.52 11.14 3.14
N PRO A 374 4.87 9.86 2.92
CA PRO A 374 4.20 9.01 1.93
C PRO A 374 2.68 8.92 2.10
N GLU A 375 2.20 8.83 3.34
CA GLU A 375 0.75 8.78 3.63
C GLU A 375 0.01 10.06 3.23
N ILE A 376 0.64 11.23 3.37
CA ILE A 376 0.08 12.50 2.92
C ILE A 376 0.05 12.52 1.39
N ALA A 377 1.13 12.11 0.73
CA ALA A 377 1.21 12.03 -0.72
C ALA A 377 0.15 11.09 -1.31
N SER A 378 -0.07 9.94 -0.68
CA SER A 378 -1.11 8.97 -1.07
C SER A 378 -2.51 9.53 -0.87
N SER A 379 -2.79 10.17 0.28
CA SER A 379 -4.09 10.79 0.56
C SER A 379 -4.42 11.89 -0.46
N LEU A 380 -3.43 12.71 -0.83
CA LEU A 380 -3.57 13.74 -1.87
C LEU A 380 -3.84 13.12 -3.25
N ASN A 381 -3.13 12.05 -3.62
CA ASN A 381 -3.38 11.37 -4.88
C ASN A 381 -4.80 10.78 -4.94
N ASN A 382 -5.28 10.16 -3.87
CA ASN A 382 -6.63 9.61 -3.81
C ASN A 382 -7.72 10.68 -3.93
N LEU A 383 -7.54 11.84 -3.28
CA LEU A 383 -8.42 12.99 -3.50
C LEU A 383 -8.38 13.47 -4.95
N GLY A 384 -7.20 13.50 -5.57
CA GLY A 384 -7.06 13.81 -7.00
C GLY A 384 -7.88 12.86 -7.87
N ILE A 385 -7.89 11.57 -7.55
CA ILE A 385 -8.71 10.55 -8.25
C ILE A 385 -10.20 10.86 -8.09
N ASP A 386 -10.67 11.12 -6.88
CA ASP A 386 -12.08 11.38 -6.64
C ASP A 386 -12.58 12.64 -7.36
N TRP A 387 -11.80 13.73 -7.32
CA TRP A 387 -12.14 14.96 -8.03
C TRP A 387 -12.11 14.77 -9.55
N MET A 388 -11.18 13.96 -10.07
CA MET A 388 -11.16 13.59 -11.49
C MET A 388 -12.45 12.84 -11.87
N ARG A 389 -12.91 11.92 -11.02
CA ARG A 389 -14.15 11.16 -11.26
C ARG A 389 -15.42 12.01 -11.15
N LEU A 390 -15.39 13.08 -10.36
CA LEU A 390 -16.46 14.08 -10.29
C LEU A 390 -16.49 15.03 -11.51
N GLY A 391 -15.45 15.03 -12.36
CA GLY A 391 -15.32 15.97 -13.48
C GLY A 391 -14.69 17.32 -13.10
N GLU A 392 -14.29 17.50 -11.85
CA GLU A 392 -13.67 18.73 -11.34
C GLU A 392 -12.16 18.73 -11.58
N TYR A 393 -11.76 18.78 -12.85
CA TYR A 393 -10.38 18.54 -13.27
C TYR A 393 -9.38 19.55 -12.68
N LYS A 394 -9.77 20.80 -12.44
CA LYS A 394 -8.91 21.81 -11.82
C LYS A 394 -8.55 21.45 -10.37
N MET A 395 -9.52 20.92 -9.61
CA MET A 395 -9.27 20.44 -8.25
C MET A 395 -8.38 19.20 -8.27
N ALA A 396 -8.64 18.27 -9.18
CA ALA A 396 -7.81 17.07 -9.35
C ALA A 396 -6.34 17.43 -9.61
N ILE A 397 -6.08 18.37 -10.54
CA ILE A 397 -4.73 18.86 -10.85
C ILE A 397 -4.06 19.43 -9.59
N SER A 398 -4.74 20.28 -8.83
CA SER A 398 -4.18 20.88 -7.60
C SER A 398 -3.75 19.83 -6.56
N TYR A 399 -4.55 18.77 -6.38
CA TYR A 399 -4.21 17.68 -5.47
C TYR A 399 -3.08 16.80 -6.00
N TYR A 400 -3.06 16.50 -7.30
CA TYR A 400 -1.97 15.73 -7.90
C TYR A 400 -0.65 16.49 -7.91
N GLU A 401 -0.65 17.82 -8.10
CA GLU A 401 0.55 18.66 -7.99
C GLU A 401 1.12 18.64 -6.57
N GLN A 402 0.26 18.75 -5.55
CA GLN A 402 0.69 18.60 -4.15
C GLN A 402 1.26 17.20 -3.87
N SER A 403 0.64 16.15 -4.41
CA SER A 403 1.14 14.76 -4.27
C SER A 403 2.51 14.58 -4.94
N LEU A 404 2.69 15.13 -6.15
CA LEU A 404 3.95 15.12 -6.87
C LEU A 404 5.05 15.83 -6.06
N GLN A 405 4.77 17.02 -5.55
CA GLN A 405 5.72 17.79 -4.73
C GLN A 405 6.14 17.04 -3.47
N MET A 406 5.19 16.37 -2.80
CA MET A 406 5.49 15.53 -1.64
C MET A 406 6.40 14.36 -2.03
N ASN A 407 6.07 13.64 -3.11
CA ASN A 407 6.89 12.51 -3.58
C ASN A 407 8.30 12.95 -4.01
N GLN A 408 8.44 14.09 -4.69
CA GLN A 408 9.75 14.65 -5.05
C GLN A 408 10.56 15.05 -3.81
N SER A 409 9.90 15.55 -2.76
CA SER A 409 10.56 15.88 -1.50
C SER A 409 11.03 14.64 -0.73
N ILE A 410 10.30 13.52 -0.84
CA ILE A 410 10.63 12.25 -0.16
C ILE A 410 11.79 11.53 -0.87
N TYR A 411 11.71 11.40 -2.19
CA TYR A 411 12.62 10.55 -2.97
C TYR A 411 13.71 11.33 -3.71
N GLY A 412 13.62 12.65 -3.75
CA GLY A 412 14.47 13.54 -4.56
C GLY A 412 13.84 13.85 -5.92
N GLU A 413 13.88 15.12 -6.32
CA GLU A 413 13.20 15.64 -7.53
C GLU A 413 13.67 14.98 -8.83
N ASN A 414 14.96 14.66 -8.91
CA ASN A 414 15.60 14.06 -10.09
C ASN A 414 15.77 12.53 -9.98
N THR A 415 15.24 11.93 -8.92
CA THR A 415 15.34 10.48 -8.71
C THR A 415 14.21 9.79 -9.46
N ALA A 416 14.55 8.82 -10.31
CA ALA A 416 13.54 7.99 -10.96
C ALA A 416 12.88 7.08 -9.92
N HIS A 417 11.64 7.39 -9.54
CA HIS A 417 10.88 6.66 -8.53
C HIS A 417 9.46 6.33 -9.01
N PRO A 418 8.91 5.11 -8.77
CA PRO A 418 7.58 4.72 -9.22
C PRO A 418 6.45 5.68 -8.81
N HIS A 419 6.49 6.18 -7.56
CA HIS A 419 5.48 7.13 -7.08
C HIS A 419 5.51 8.47 -7.81
N ILE A 420 6.70 8.98 -8.18
CA ILE A 420 6.82 10.22 -8.97
C ILE A 420 6.28 9.98 -10.38
N ALA A 421 6.66 8.86 -11.00
CA ALA A 421 6.17 8.47 -12.32
C ALA A 421 4.63 8.32 -12.36
N SER A 422 4.03 7.77 -11.30
CA SER A 422 2.58 7.66 -11.13
C SER A 422 1.92 9.02 -10.97
N SER A 423 2.44 9.91 -10.11
CA SER A 423 1.89 11.26 -9.95
C SER A 423 1.93 12.05 -11.26
N LEU A 424 3.02 11.96 -12.02
CA LEU A 424 3.14 12.57 -13.36
C LEU A 424 2.11 11.99 -14.34
N ASN A 425 1.87 10.68 -14.30
CA ASN A 425 0.87 10.04 -15.15
C ASN A 425 -0.57 10.48 -14.80
N SER A 426 -0.88 10.64 -13.52
CA SER A 426 -2.17 11.16 -13.05
C SER A 426 -2.38 12.61 -13.49
N LEU A 427 -1.34 13.45 -13.38
CA LEU A 427 -1.37 14.83 -13.89
C LEU A 427 -1.58 14.89 -15.40
N GLY A 428 -0.84 14.07 -16.17
CA GLY A 428 -1.01 14.01 -17.62
C GLY A 428 -2.45 13.67 -18.01
N SER A 429 -3.06 12.71 -17.31
CA SER A 429 -4.46 12.33 -17.53
C SER A 429 -5.42 13.47 -17.17
N ALA A 430 -5.21 14.16 -16.04
CA ALA A 430 -6.06 15.27 -15.62
C ALA A 430 -5.97 16.48 -16.58
N TRP A 431 -4.78 16.81 -17.07
CA TRP A 431 -4.59 17.86 -18.08
C TRP A 431 -5.22 17.48 -19.43
N ARG A 432 -5.19 16.19 -19.81
CA ARG A 432 -5.89 15.71 -21.00
C ARG A 432 -7.40 15.92 -20.89
N GLU A 433 -8.02 15.57 -19.76
CA GLU A 433 -9.46 15.74 -19.56
C GLU A 433 -9.87 17.22 -19.46
N LEU A 434 -8.99 18.10 -18.94
CA LEU A 434 -9.19 19.55 -18.98
C LEU A 434 -9.10 20.13 -20.40
N GLY A 435 -8.49 19.42 -21.36
CA GLY A 435 -8.33 19.83 -22.75
C GLY A 435 -6.96 20.40 -23.12
N ASP A 436 -6.03 20.57 -22.16
CA ASP A 436 -4.65 20.99 -22.46
C ASP A 436 -3.79 19.78 -22.82
N HIS A 437 -3.94 19.32 -24.06
CA HIS A 437 -3.23 18.15 -24.56
C HIS A 437 -1.71 18.36 -24.67
N LYS A 438 -1.22 19.60 -24.74
CA LYS A 438 0.23 19.89 -24.76
C LYS A 438 0.85 19.63 -23.39
N LYS A 439 0.20 20.08 -22.31
CA LYS A 439 0.64 19.73 -20.94
C LYS A 439 0.51 18.23 -20.67
N ALA A 440 -0.54 17.59 -21.16
CA ALA A 440 -0.69 16.13 -21.05
C ALA A 440 0.52 15.39 -21.65
N VAL A 441 0.92 15.74 -22.89
CA VAL A 441 2.12 15.19 -23.54
C VAL A 441 3.38 15.41 -22.70
N SER A 442 3.57 16.60 -22.13
CA SER A 442 4.73 16.91 -21.29
C SER A 442 4.81 15.97 -20.08
N TYR A 443 3.73 15.86 -19.29
CA TYR A 443 3.70 15.04 -18.09
C TYR A 443 3.80 13.54 -18.39
N HIS A 444 3.08 13.04 -19.40
CA HIS A 444 3.17 11.63 -19.81
C HIS A 444 4.56 11.28 -20.40
N SER A 445 5.23 12.23 -21.05
CA SER A 445 6.62 12.05 -21.52
C SER A 445 7.60 11.92 -20.37
N GLN A 446 7.47 12.75 -19.33
CA GLN A 446 8.29 12.66 -18.12
C GLN A 446 8.05 11.33 -17.39
N SER A 447 6.79 10.91 -17.24
CA SER A 447 6.43 9.61 -16.67
C SER A 447 7.04 8.45 -17.45
N LEU A 448 6.96 8.47 -18.78
CA LEU A 448 7.59 7.47 -19.65
C LEU A 448 9.11 7.42 -19.46
N GLN A 449 9.76 8.57 -19.37
CA GLN A 449 11.21 8.65 -19.15
C GLN A 449 11.60 8.01 -17.82
N MET A 450 10.87 8.33 -16.74
CA MET A 450 11.11 7.72 -15.42
C MET A 450 10.89 6.20 -15.45
N ASN A 451 9.78 5.73 -16.01
CA ASN A 451 9.49 4.30 -16.12
C ASN A 451 10.56 3.55 -16.94
N ARG A 452 11.15 4.18 -17.97
CA ARG A 452 12.27 3.59 -18.73
C ARG A 452 13.57 3.51 -17.92
N ILE A 453 13.79 4.42 -16.98
CA ILE A 453 14.94 4.38 -16.06
C ILE A 453 14.73 3.29 -15.01
N ILE A 454 13.54 3.23 -14.39
CA ILE A 454 13.20 2.28 -13.32
C ILE A 454 13.26 0.84 -13.81
N TYR A 455 12.56 0.53 -14.91
CA TYR A 455 12.39 -0.85 -15.37
C TYR A 455 13.35 -1.24 -16.49
N GLY A 456 14.14 -0.29 -17.00
CA GLY A 456 15.04 -0.49 -18.13
C GLY A 456 14.36 -0.34 -19.50
N LYS A 457 14.93 0.51 -20.36
CA LYS A 457 14.36 0.91 -21.67
C LYS A 457 14.02 -0.25 -22.62
N LYS A 458 14.75 -1.37 -22.54
CA LYS A 458 14.58 -2.54 -23.43
C LYS A 458 13.72 -3.65 -22.83
N ILE A 459 13.41 -3.58 -21.54
CA ILE A 459 12.63 -4.60 -20.85
C ILE A 459 11.14 -4.27 -21.08
N ALA A 460 10.39 -5.27 -21.54
CA ALA A 460 8.95 -5.10 -21.72
C ALA A 460 8.29 -5.02 -20.33
N HIS A 461 7.67 -3.87 -20.03
CA HIS A 461 7.06 -3.63 -18.73
C HIS A 461 5.67 -2.98 -18.90
N PRO A 462 4.64 -3.42 -18.16
CA PRO A 462 3.26 -2.88 -18.27
C PRO A 462 3.19 -1.35 -18.13
N GLU A 463 3.93 -0.78 -17.18
CA GLU A 463 3.96 0.68 -16.96
C GLU A 463 4.48 1.45 -18.17
N ILE A 464 5.53 0.95 -18.84
CA ILE A 464 6.06 1.58 -20.05
C ILE A 464 5.03 1.48 -21.19
N ALA A 465 4.38 0.32 -21.34
CA ALA A 465 3.33 0.13 -22.34
C ALA A 465 2.13 1.05 -22.11
N SER A 466 1.75 1.28 -20.86
CA SER A 466 0.70 2.21 -20.44
C SER A 466 1.06 3.66 -20.75
N SER A 467 2.26 4.12 -20.35
CA SER A 467 2.73 5.48 -20.66
C SER A 467 2.81 5.75 -22.17
N LEU A 468 3.26 4.76 -22.97
CA LEU A 468 3.27 4.85 -24.43
C LEU A 468 1.84 4.96 -25.00
N ASN A 469 0.89 4.19 -24.45
CA ASN A 469 -0.51 4.29 -24.87
C ASN A 469 -1.10 5.67 -24.55
N ASN A 470 -0.83 6.21 -23.36
CA ASN A 470 -1.31 7.54 -22.96
C ASN A 470 -0.77 8.64 -23.87
N LEU A 471 0.54 8.62 -24.20
CA LEU A 471 1.10 9.52 -25.20
C LEU A 471 0.44 9.36 -26.56
N GLY A 472 0.15 8.13 -26.98
CA GLY A 472 -0.60 7.89 -28.21
C GLY A 472 -1.97 8.58 -28.22
N ILE A 473 -2.68 8.57 -27.08
CA ILE A 473 -3.96 9.26 -26.93
C ILE A 473 -3.76 10.77 -27.02
N ASP A 474 -2.78 11.33 -26.32
CA ASP A 474 -2.56 12.78 -26.29
C ASP A 474 -2.19 13.32 -27.68
N TRP A 475 -1.29 12.62 -28.40
CA TRP A 475 -0.93 12.99 -29.78
C TRP A 475 -2.11 12.84 -30.75
N MET A 476 -2.97 11.83 -30.55
CA MET A 476 -4.19 11.69 -31.35
C MET A 476 -5.14 12.88 -31.13
N ARG A 477 -5.28 13.35 -29.88
CA ARG A 477 -6.11 14.51 -29.54
C ARG A 477 -5.54 15.84 -30.07
N LEU A 478 -4.22 15.92 -30.24
CA LEU A 478 -3.56 17.04 -30.92
C LEU A 478 -3.67 17.01 -32.45
N GLY A 479 -4.19 15.93 -33.04
CA GLY A 479 -4.26 15.74 -34.50
C GLY A 479 -2.96 15.21 -35.14
N GLU A 480 -1.92 14.93 -34.33
CA GLU A 480 -0.63 14.43 -34.79
C GLU A 480 -0.66 12.89 -34.95
N TYR A 481 -1.47 12.42 -35.90
CA TYR A 481 -1.78 11.00 -36.07
C TYR A 481 -0.56 10.11 -36.32
N LYS A 482 0.48 10.62 -37.01
CA LYS A 482 1.72 9.86 -37.25
C LYS A 482 2.48 9.57 -35.95
N MET A 483 2.53 10.54 -35.04
CA MET A 483 3.15 10.37 -33.72
C MET A 483 2.34 9.40 -32.87
N ALA A 484 1.02 9.55 -32.85
CA ALA A 484 0.12 8.63 -32.17
C ALA A 484 0.31 7.17 -32.63
N ILE A 485 0.35 6.93 -33.95
CA ILE A 485 0.62 5.59 -34.51
C ILE A 485 1.96 5.04 -34.04
N SER A 486 3.02 5.86 -33.99
CA SER A 486 4.35 5.44 -33.51
C SER A 486 4.29 4.95 -32.06
N TYR A 487 3.64 5.73 -31.19
CA TYR A 487 3.50 5.40 -29.78
C TYR A 487 2.61 4.16 -29.54
N TYR A 488 1.46 4.07 -30.23
CA TYR A 488 0.59 2.90 -30.11
C TYR A 488 1.23 1.62 -30.66
N LYS A 489 2.05 1.70 -31.71
CA LYS A 489 2.83 0.54 -32.19
C LYS A 489 3.84 0.07 -31.15
N GLN A 490 4.55 0.98 -30.49
CA GLN A 490 5.48 0.63 -29.41
C GLN A 490 4.74 0.00 -28.22
N SER A 491 3.58 0.56 -27.83
CA SER A 491 2.72 -0.01 -26.78
C SER A 491 2.22 -1.41 -27.13
N LEU A 492 1.74 -1.61 -28.36
CA LEU A 492 1.33 -2.91 -28.87
C LEU A 492 2.47 -3.94 -28.82
N GLN A 493 3.67 -3.56 -29.28
CA GLN A 493 4.84 -4.43 -29.26
C GLN A 493 5.21 -4.83 -27.83
N MET A 494 5.21 -3.89 -26.88
CA MET A 494 5.48 -4.21 -25.47
C MET A 494 4.43 -5.15 -24.88
N ASN A 495 3.13 -4.87 -25.09
CA ASN A 495 2.06 -5.74 -24.61
C ASN A 495 2.15 -7.15 -25.22
N GLN A 496 2.51 -7.28 -26.51
CA GLN A 496 2.73 -8.58 -27.14
C GLN A 496 3.94 -9.33 -26.56
N SER A 497 5.00 -8.63 -26.16
CA SER A 497 6.14 -9.23 -25.47
C SER A 497 5.81 -9.68 -24.04
N ILE A 498 4.94 -8.95 -23.33
CA ILE A 498 4.54 -9.28 -21.94
C ILE A 498 3.58 -10.48 -21.92
N TYR A 499 2.52 -10.44 -22.72
CA TYR A 499 1.42 -11.41 -22.63
C TYR A 499 1.49 -12.51 -23.70
N GLY A 500 2.38 -12.38 -24.68
CA GLY A 500 2.46 -13.25 -25.85
C GLY A 500 1.63 -12.71 -27.03
N LYS A 501 2.22 -12.74 -28.23
CA LYS A 501 1.65 -12.14 -29.45
C LYS A 501 0.26 -12.67 -29.84
N ASN A 502 0.01 -13.95 -29.61
CA ASN A 502 -1.23 -14.64 -29.98
C ASN A 502 -2.17 -14.85 -28.79
N THR A 503 -1.80 -14.36 -27.61
CA THR A 503 -2.63 -14.45 -26.41
C THR A 503 -3.70 -13.37 -26.46
N ALA A 504 -4.97 -13.77 -26.27
CA ALA A 504 -6.06 -12.81 -26.18
C ALA A 504 -5.93 -12.03 -24.86
N HIS A 505 -5.54 -10.76 -24.94
CA HIS A 505 -5.35 -9.90 -23.77
C HIS A 505 -5.99 -8.52 -23.98
N PRO A 506 -6.70 -7.95 -22.98
CA PRO A 506 -7.39 -6.67 -23.11
C PRO A 506 -6.48 -5.53 -23.58
N HIS A 507 -5.25 -5.44 -23.05
CA HIS A 507 -4.33 -4.37 -23.44
C HIS A 507 -3.89 -4.44 -24.90
N ILE A 508 -3.66 -5.65 -25.44
CA ILE A 508 -3.33 -5.83 -26.87
C ILE A 508 -4.54 -5.41 -27.72
N ALA A 509 -5.74 -5.83 -27.33
CA ALA A 509 -6.98 -5.47 -28.03
C ALA A 509 -7.22 -3.95 -28.03
N SER A 510 -6.93 -3.26 -26.92
CA SER A 510 -7.03 -1.80 -26.81
C SER A 510 -6.00 -1.08 -27.68
N SER A 511 -4.73 -1.50 -27.68
CA SER A 511 -3.70 -0.91 -28.56
C SER A 511 -4.06 -1.08 -30.05
N LEU A 512 -4.58 -2.25 -30.44
CA LEU A 512 -5.08 -2.49 -31.80
C LEU A 512 -6.29 -1.62 -32.13
N ASN A 513 -7.23 -1.44 -31.20
CA ASN A 513 -8.38 -0.57 -31.42
C ASN A 513 -7.94 0.88 -31.63
N ASN A 514 -7.03 1.38 -30.79
CA ASN A 514 -6.51 2.74 -30.87
C ASN A 514 -5.76 2.95 -32.20
N LEU A 515 -4.93 2.00 -32.63
CA LEU A 515 -4.32 2.02 -33.97
C LEU A 515 -5.39 2.07 -35.07
N GLY A 516 -6.44 1.26 -34.97
CA GLY A 516 -7.55 1.27 -35.92
C GLY A 516 -8.19 2.66 -36.04
N SER A 517 -8.53 3.27 -34.90
CA SER A 517 -9.10 4.61 -34.85
C SER A 517 -8.14 5.66 -35.40
N THR A 518 -6.85 5.63 -35.05
CA THR A 518 -5.88 6.62 -35.55
C THR A 518 -5.61 6.48 -37.05
N TRP A 519 -5.57 5.26 -37.59
CA TRP A 519 -5.46 5.05 -39.05
C TRP A 519 -6.71 5.53 -39.78
N ARG A 520 -7.89 5.41 -39.15
CA ARG A 520 -9.15 5.92 -39.69
C ARG A 520 -9.11 7.44 -39.78
N GLU A 521 -8.73 8.14 -38.71
CA GLU A 521 -8.60 9.61 -38.71
C GLU A 521 -7.51 10.12 -39.68
N LEU A 522 -6.45 9.32 -39.92
CA LEU A 522 -5.43 9.62 -40.92
C LEU A 522 -5.92 9.39 -42.37
N GLY A 523 -7.04 8.69 -42.57
CA GLY A 523 -7.63 8.39 -43.89
C GLY A 523 -7.23 7.04 -44.51
N ASP A 524 -6.39 6.22 -43.86
CA ASP A 524 -6.09 4.87 -44.33
C ASP A 524 -7.10 3.86 -43.77
N HIS A 525 -8.34 3.94 -44.29
CA HIS A 525 -9.45 3.12 -43.81
C HIS A 525 -9.19 1.60 -44.00
N LYS A 526 -8.36 1.19 -44.96
CA LYS A 526 -8.00 -0.22 -45.16
C LYS A 526 -7.16 -0.76 -44.00
N LYS A 527 -6.15 -0.01 -43.55
CA LYS A 527 -5.38 -0.38 -42.35
C LYS A 527 -6.27 -0.33 -41.11
N ALA A 528 -7.13 0.68 -40.99
CA ALA A 528 -8.06 0.79 -39.87
C ALA A 528 -8.96 -0.45 -39.73
N VAL A 529 -9.55 -0.93 -40.83
CA VAL A 529 -10.35 -2.17 -40.86
C VAL A 529 -9.52 -3.37 -40.38
N SER A 530 -8.27 -3.50 -40.83
CA SER A 530 -7.40 -4.61 -40.41
C SER A 530 -7.17 -4.61 -38.90
N TYR A 531 -6.83 -3.47 -38.31
CA TYR A 531 -6.60 -3.35 -36.87
C TYR A 531 -7.88 -3.53 -36.04
N HIS A 532 -8.99 -2.93 -36.45
CA HIS A 532 -10.28 -3.12 -35.77
C HIS A 532 -10.77 -4.57 -35.81
N LYS A 533 -10.57 -5.29 -36.93
CA LYS A 533 -10.88 -6.73 -37.01
C LYS A 533 -10.06 -7.55 -36.03
N GLN A 534 -8.75 -7.29 -35.92
CA GLN A 534 -7.88 -7.98 -34.96
C GLN A 534 -8.31 -7.70 -33.51
N SER A 535 -8.64 -6.44 -33.19
CA SER A 535 -9.16 -6.07 -31.86
C SER A 535 -10.48 -6.78 -31.53
N LEU A 536 -11.42 -6.80 -32.47
CA LEU A 536 -12.71 -7.49 -32.31
C LEU A 536 -12.52 -9.00 -32.10
N GLN A 537 -11.62 -9.63 -32.84
CA GLN A 537 -11.30 -11.05 -32.68
C GLN A 537 -10.77 -11.33 -31.27
N MET A 538 -9.83 -10.52 -30.77
CA MET A 538 -9.31 -10.67 -29.41
C MET A 538 -10.39 -10.48 -28.35
N LYS A 539 -11.23 -9.44 -28.46
CA LYS A 539 -12.32 -9.22 -27.50
C LYS A 539 -13.34 -10.36 -27.49
N ARG A 540 -13.65 -10.95 -28.65
CA ARG A 540 -14.48 -12.17 -28.73
C ARG A 540 -13.83 -13.37 -28.05
N SER A 541 -12.50 -13.51 -28.12
CA SER A 541 -11.79 -14.55 -27.37
C SER A 541 -11.77 -14.31 -25.86
N ILE A 542 -11.71 -13.04 -25.43
CA ILE A 542 -11.67 -12.67 -23.99
C ILE A 542 -13.05 -12.85 -23.33
N TYR A 543 -14.10 -12.30 -23.94
CA TYR A 543 -15.44 -12.23 -23.32
C TYR A 543 -16.40 -13.33 -23.79
N GLY A 544 -15.97 -14.16 -24.74
CA GLY A 544 -16.80 -15.17 -25.41
C GLY A 544 -17.41 -14.65 -26.71
N LYS A 545 -17.36 -15.47 -27.76
CA LYS A 545 -17.71 -15.07 -29.14
C LYS A 545 -19.16 -14.59 -29.30
N ASN A 546 -20.08 -15.21 -28.54
CA ASN A 546 -21.52 -14.98 -28.62
C ASN A 546 -22.07 -14.30 -27.35
N THR A 547 -21.20 -13.91 -26.42
CA THR A 547 -21.61 -13.21 -25.21
C THR A 547 -21.90 -11.75 -25.56
N ALA A 548 -23.06 -11.25 -25.15
CA ALA A 548 -23.35 -9.83 -25.27
C ALA A 548 -22.46 -9.05 -24.30
N HIS A 549 -21.55 -8.23 -24.84
CA HIS A 549 -20.58 -7.50 -24.03
C HIS A 549 -20.32 -6.10 -24.60
N PRO A 550 -20.35 -5.02 -23.76
CA PRO A 550 -20.19 -3.64 -24.23
C PRO A 550 -18.93 -3.41 -25.08
N HIS A 551 -17.80 -3.98 -24.67
CA HIS A 551 -16.55 -3.87 -25.45
C HIS A 551 -16.60 -4.51 -26.85
N ILE A 552 -17.38 -5.59 -27.05
CA ILE A 552 -17.58 -6.20 -28.36
C ILE A 552 -18.48 -5.30 -29.21
N ALA A 553 -19.58 -4.80 -28.64
CA ALA A 553 -20.47 -3.84 -29.31
C ALA A 553 -19.68 -2.60 -29.80
N SER A 554 -18.92 -1.94 -28.91
CA SER A 554 -18.07 -0.81 -29.27
C SER A 554 -17.08 -1.11 -30.42
N SER A 555 -16.49 -2.32 -30.45
CA SER A 555 -15.61 -2.73 -31.55
C SER A 555 -16.35 -2.98 -32.86
N LEU A 556 -17.58 -3.52 -32.81
CA LEU A 556 -18.44 -3.65 -33.98
C LEU A 556 -18.83 -2.27 -34.52
N ASN A 557 -19.20 -1.34 -33.64
CA ASN A 557 -19.52 0.04 -34.01
C ASN A 557 -18.33 0.76 -34.67
N ASN A 558 -17.11 0.62 -34.12
CA ASN A 558 -15.90 1.19 -34.74
C ASN A 558 -15.63 0.61 -36.13
N LEU A 559 -15.83 -0.70 -36.29
CA LEU A 559 -15.64 -1.38 -37.57
C LEU A 559 -16.70 -0.92 -38.58
N GLY A 560 -17.97 -0.78 -38.16
CA GLY A 560 -19.06 -0.23 -38.96
C GLY A 560 -18.75 1.17 -39.49
N SER A 561 -18.32 2.08 -38.61
CA SER A 561 -17.95 3.45 -38.99
C SER A 561 -16.79 3.46 -39.99
N THR A 562 -15.80 2.59 -39.79
CA THR A 562 -14.66 2.47 -40.70
C THR A 562 -15.07 1.94 -42.08
N TRP A 563 -16.01 0.98 -42.14
CA TRP A 563 -16.55 0.50 -43.41
C TRP A 563 -17.40 1.54 -44.13
N ARG A 564 -18.18 2.35 -43.38
CA ARG A 564 -18.93 3.47 -43.95
C ARG A 564 -17.99 4.48 -44.60
N GLU A 565 -16.90 4.85 -43.94
CA GLU A 565 -15.89 5.78 -44.50
C GLU A 565 -15.12 5.19 -45.69
N LEU A 566 -14.89 3.87 -45.69
CA LEU A 566 -14.33 3.16 -46.84
C LEU A 566 -15.31 3.07 -48.03
N GLY A 567 -16.60 3.41 -47.84
CA GLY A 567 -17.65 3.39 -48.85
C GLY A 567 -18.42 2.07 -48.98
N ASP A 568 -18.08 1.04 -48.19
CA ASP A 568 -18.82 -0.23 -48.17
C ASP A 568 -19.97 -0.16 -47.16
N HIS A 569 -21.02 0.58 -47.54
CA HIS A 569 -22.17 0.83 -46.68
C HIS A 569 -22.94 -0.44 -46.31
N LYS A 570 -22.90 -1.50 -47.15
CA LYS A 570 -23.53 -2.80 -46.84
C LYS A 570 -22.86 -3.47 -45.64
N ARG A 571 -21.52 -3.47 -45.60
CA ARG A 571 -20.79 -3.98 -44.43
C ARG A 571 -20.96 -3.07 -43.22
N ALA A 572 -21.06 -1.76 -43.41
CA ALA A 572 -21.33 -0.82 -42.32
C ALA A 572 -22.65 -1.16 -41.60
N VAL A 573 -23.75 -1.30 -42.35
CA VAL A 573 -25.06 -1.72 -41.82
C VAL A 573 -24.92 -3.03 -41.04
N MET A 574 -24.30 -4.05 -41.63
CA MET A 574 -24.14 -5.36 -40.98
C MET A 574 -23.45 -5.26 -39.61
N TYR A 575 -22.37 -4.48 -39.50
CA TYR A 575 -21.65 -4.34 -38.22
C TYR A 575 -22.39 -3.44 -37.22
N HIS A 576 -23.01 -2.35 -37.67
CA HIS A 576 -23.78 -1.47 -36.80
C HIS A 576 -25.06 -2.14 -36.27
N GLU A 577 -25.76 -2.94 -37.09
CA GLU A 577 -26.91 -3.74 -36.64
C GLU A 577 -26.49 -4.82 -35.63
N GLN A 578 -25.32 -5.47 -35.82
CA GLN A 578 -24.77 -6.38 -34.81
C GLN A 578 -24.45 -5.67 -33.48
N SER A 579 -23.92 -4.44 -33.53
CA SER A 579 -23.68 -3.62 -32.33
C SER A 579 -24.97 -3.29 -31.62
N LEU A 580 -25.97 -2.79 -32.36
CA LEU A 580 -27.29 -2.43 -31.86
C LEU A 580 -27.98 -3.62 -31.18
N GLN A 581 -27.97 -4.79 -31.81
CA GLN A 581 -28.56 -6.00 -31.23
C GLN A 581 -27.87 -6.39 -29.92
N MET A 582 -26.56 -6.24 -29.85
CA MET A 582 -25.79 -6.54 -28.64
C MET A 582 -26.11 -5.56 -27.51
N GLU A 583 -26.18 -4.26 -27.80
CA GLU A 583 -26.56 -3.23 -26.82
C GLU A 583 -27.99 -3.41 -26.31
N ARG A 584 -28.95 -3.77 -27.19
CA ARG A 584 -30.31 -4.14 -26.77
C ARG A 584 -30.33 -5.35 -25.84
N THR A 585 -29.43 -6.31 -26.04
CA THR A 585 -29.31 -7.48 -25.17
C THR A 585 -28.71 -7.12 -23.81
N ILE A 586 -27.77 -6.18 -23.76
CA ILE A 586 -27.08 -5.73 -22.54
C ILE A 586 -28.01 -4.88 -21.68
N TYR A 587 -28.61 -3.84 -22.26
CA TYR A 587 -29.36 -2.83 -21.52
C TYR A 587 -30.87 -3.09 -21.49
N GLY A 588 -31.36 -4.03 -22.29
CA GLY A 588 -32.79 -4.29 -22.47
C GLY A 588 -33.39 -3.45 -23.59
N GLU A 589 -34.16 -4.11 -24.47
CA GLU A 589 -34.66 -3.51 -25.72
C GLU A 589 -35.57 -2.29 -25.53
N LYS A 590 -36.31 -2.25 -24.40
CA LYS A 590 -37.27 -1.18 -24.09
C LYS A 590 -36.72 -0.13 -23.12
N ILE A 591 -35.52 -0.33 -22.60
CA ILE A 591 -34.90 0.63 -21.68
C ILE A 591 -34.22 1.69 -22.52
N ALA A 592 -34.61 2.95 -22.32
CA ALA A 592 -33.97 4.05 -22.99
C ALA A 592 -32.51 4.12 -22.53
N HIS A 593 -31.58 3.98 -23.48
CA HIS A 593 -30.15 3.99 -23.22
C HIS A 593 -29.42 4.83 -24.28
N PRO A 594 -28.48 5.72 -23.91
CA PRO A 594 -27.74 6.56 -24.86
C PRO A 594 -27.01 5.76 -25.94
N ASP A 595 -26.36 4.65 -25.59
CA ASP A 595 -25.66 3.80 -26.55
C ASP A 595 -26.59 3.25 -27.63
N ILE A 596 -27.78 2.75 -27.24
CA ILE A 596 -28.79 2.23 -28.19
C ILE A 596 -29.22 3.34 -29.14
N ALA A 597 -29.44 4.56 -28.63
CA ALA A 597 -29.79 5.71 -29.45
C ALA A 597 -28.68 6.03 -30.48
N ALA A 598 -27.42 6.07 -30.03
CA ALA A 598 -26.28 6.31 -30.90
C ALA A 598 -26.12 5.22 -31.98
N SER A 599 -26.32 3.95 -31.62
CA SER A 599 -26.28 2.83 -32.57
C SER A 599 -27.41 2.88 -33.58
N LEU A 600 -28.64 3.20 -33.17
CA LEU A 600 -29.77 3.43 -34.08
C LEU A 600 -29.46 4.54 -35.09
N ASN A 601 -28.89 5.65 -34.62
CA ASN A 601 -28.48 6.75 -35.48
C ASN A 601 -27.38 6.34 -36.48
N ASN A 602 -26.43 5.49 -36.07
CA ASN A 602 -25.40 4.97 -36.97
C ASN A 602 -25.98 4.06 -38.05
N VAL A 603 -26.89 3.15 -37.69
CA VAL A 603 -27.60 2.30 -38.66
C VAL A 603 -28.43 3.15 -39.62
N GLY A 604 -29.12 4.19 -39.12
CA GLY A 604 -29.85 5.17 -39.93
C GLY A 604 -28.95 5.88 -40.95
N ASN A 605 -27.76 6.33 -40.52
CA ASN A 605 -26.76 6.95 -41.41
C ASN A 605 -26.35 6.00 -42.55
N ASP A 606 -26.13 4.72 -42.24
CA ASP A 606 -25.69 3.75 -43.25
C ASP A 606 -26.79 3.46 -44.27
N TRP A 607 -28.05 3.30 -43.82
CA TRP A 607 -29.19 3.12 -44.72
C TRP A 607 -29.45 4.35 -45.59
N ALA A 608 -29.27 5.55 -45.04
CA ALA A 608 -29.35 6.79 -45.81
C ALA A 608 -28.28 6.84 -46.92
N LYS A 609 -27.05 6.40 -46.63
CA LYS A 609 -25.97 6.29 -47.63
C LYS A 609 -26.22 5.18 -48.67
N LEU A 610 -26.96 4.13 -48.33
CA LEU A 610 -27.44 3.13 -49.29
C LEU A 610 -28.63 3.59 -50.14
N GLY A 611 -29.24 4.74 -49.81
CA GLY A 611 -30.42 5.27 -50.50
C GLY A 611 -31.76 4.66 -50.04
N ASP A 612 -31.78 3.78 -49.05
CA ASP A 612 -33.04 3.30 -48.44
C ASP A 612 -33.49 4.28 -47.36
N TYR A 613 -34.02 5.41 -47.80
CA TYR A 613 -34.46 6.48 -46.92
C TYR A 613 -35.62 6.06 -46.01
N LYS A 614 -36.45 5.08 -46.41
CA LYS A 614 -37.56 4.58 -45.56
C LYS A 614 -37.02 3.91 -44.31
N ARG A 615 -36.04 3.01 -44.44
CA ARG A 615 -35.37 2.39 -43.29
C ARG A 615 -34.61 3.41 -42.45
N ALA A 616 -33.92 4.34 -43.11
CA ALA A 616 -33.17 5.39 -42.42
C ALA A 616 -34.09 6.24 -41.51
N VAL A 617 -35.23 6.72 -42.02
CA VAL A 617 -36.22 7.47 -41.22
C VAL A 617 -36.69 6.64 -40.02
N SER A 618 -37.05 5.37 -40.23
CA SER A 618 -37.50 4.51 -39.12
C SER A 618 -36.45 4.36 -38.00
N TYR A 619 -35.18 4.20 -38.35
CA TYR A 619 -34.10 4.10 -37.36
C TYR A 619 -33.84 5.42 -36.65
N TYR A 620 -33.87 6.56 -37.36
CA TYR A 620 -33.71 7.86 -36.73
C TYR A 620 -34.89 8.25 -35.84
N GLU A 621 -36.13 7.89 -36.20
CA GLU A 621 -37.31 8.09 -35.35
C GLU A 621 -37.18 7.30 -34.04
N GLN A 622 -36.73 6.04 -34.11
CA GLN A 622 -36.42 5.25 -32.91
C GLN A 622 -35.31 5.88 -32.07
N SER A 623 -34.22 6.36 -32.70
CA SER A 623 -33.14 7.08 -32.01
C SER A 623 -33.66 8.32 -31.29
N LEU A 624 -34.47 9.14 -31.98
CA LEU A 624 -35.06 10.35 -31.43
C LEU A 624 -35.98 10.04 -30.24
N GLN A 625 -36.80 8.99 -30.33
CA GLN A 625 -37.66 8.54 -29.24
C GLN A 625 -36.84 8.13 -28.01
N MET A 626 -35.76 7.39 -28.21
CA MET A 626 -34.84 6.99 -27.13
C MET A 626 -34.18 8.21 -26.49
N SER A 627 -33.61 9.12 -27.28
CA SER A 627 -32.96 10.33 -26.78
C SER A 627 -33.94 11.23 -26.01
N ARG A 628 -35.18 11.39 -26.47
CA ARG A 628 -36.24 12.10 -25.74
C ARG A 628 -36.61 11.43 -24.42
N SER A 629 -36.55 10.10 -24.36
CA SER A 629 -36.80 9.35 -23.13
C SER A 629 -35.63 9.47 -22.13
N ASN A 630 -34.39 9.52 -22.63
CA ASN A 630 -33.18 9.67 -21.80
C ASN A 630 -33.05 11.05 -21.17
N HIS A 631 -33.26 12.11 -21.95
CA HIS A 631 -32.98 13.49 -21.54
C HIS A 631 -34.22 14.29 -21.16
N GLY A 632 -35.42 13.76 -21.41
CA GLY A 632 -36.68 14.48 -21.33
C GLY A 632 -37.10 15.06 -22.67
N LYS A 633 -38.38 14.91 -23.03
CA LYS A 633 -38.92 15.18 -24.38
C LYS A 633 -38.65 16.61 -24.88
N ASN A 634 -38.70 17.58 -23.96
CA ASN A 634 -38.59 19.00 -24.26
C ASN A 634 -37.30 19.62 -23.70
N THR A 635 -36.39 18.80 -23.18
CA THR A 635 -35.11 19.30 -22.66
C THR A 635 -34.20 19.63 -23.85
N PRO A 636 -33.70 20.87 -23.97
CA PRO A 636 -32.70 21.20 -24.97
C PRO A 636 -31.46 20.32 -24.78
N HIS A 637 -31.19 19.44 -25.75
CA HIS A 637 -30.06 18.53 -25.69
C HIS A 637 -29.44 18.32 -27.08
N PRO A 638 -28.10 18.39 -27.22
CA PRO A 638 -27.42 18.25 -28.52
C PRO A 638 -27.78 16.98 -29.28
N ASP A 639 -27.96 15.85 -28.58
CA ASP A 639 -28.28 14.57 -29.22
C ASP A 639 -29.67 14.51 -29.84
N ILE A 640 -30.65 15.20 -29.22
CA ILE A 640 -32.02 15.32 -29.75
C ILE A 640 -31.98 16.21 -31.00
N ALA A 641 -31.29 17.36 -30.91
CA ALA A 641 -31.11 18.26 -32.05
C ALA A 641 -30.43 17.55 -33.23
N LYS A 642 -29.33 16.83 -32.99
CA LYS A 642 -28.63 16.05 -34.01
C LYS A 642 -29.53 15.00 -34.67
N SER A 643 -30.32 14.28 -33.89
CA SER A 643 -31.26 13.28 -34.42
C SER A 643 -32.34 13.91 -35.30
N LEU A 644 -32.88 15.07 -34.88
CA LEU A 644 -33.82 15.86 -35.68
C LEU A 644 -33.19 16.37 -36.98
N GLY A 645 -31.97 16.89 -36.92
CA GLY A 645 -31.23 17.33 -38.12
C GLY A 645 -31.01 16.19 -39.11
N ASN A 646 -30.66 14.99 -38.63
CA ASN A 646 -30.52 13.80 -39.47
C ASN A 646 -31.85 13.37 -40.11
N LEU A 647 -32.95 13.42 -39.35
CA LEU A 647 -34.30 13.19 -39.90
C LEU A 647 -34.66 14.22 -40.97
N GLY A 648 -34.37 15.49 -40.74
CA GLY A 648 -34.60 16.56 -41.71
C GLY A 648 -33.84 16.30 -43.02
N ASN A 649 -32.55 15.99 -42.92
CA ASN A 649 -31.70 15.67 -44.07
C ASN A 649 -32.24 14.48 -44.88
N VAL A 650 -32.67 13.41 -44.21
CA VAL A 650 -33.19 12.23 -44.90
C VAL A 650 -34.59 12.46 -45.46
N CYS A 651 -35.46 13.21 -44.79
CA CYS A 651 -36.76 13.59 -45.34
C CYS A 651 -36.60 14.45 -46.60
N ALA A 652 -35.63 15.37 -46.62
CA ALA A 652 -35.31 16.17 -47.80
C ALA A 652 -34.85 15.28 -48.96
N ASN A 653 -33.93 14.34 -48.70
CA ASN A 653 -33.45 13.38 -49.71
C ASN A 653 -34.54 12.40 -50.19
N PHE A 654 -35.53 12.10 -49.33
CA PHE A 654 -36.69 11.27 -49.68
C PHE A 654 -37.77 12.04 -50.45
N GLY A 655 -37.71 13.38 -50.48
CA GLY A 655 -38.68 14.25 -51.16
C GLY A 655 -39.83 14.74 -50.28
N ASP A 656 -39.86 14.43 -48.98
CA ASP A 656 -40.84 14.98 -48.04
C ASP A 656 -40.31 16.30 -47.43
N LEU A 657 -40.35 17.35 -48.25
CA LEU A 657 -39.83 18.67 -47.89
C LEU A 657 -40.56 19.28 -46.69
N ARG A 658 -41.85 18.98 -46.51
CA ARG A 658 -42.65 19.51 -45.39
C ARG A 658 -42.15 18.96 -44.05
N LYS A 659 -41.91 17.64 -43.96
CA LYS A 659 -41.31 17.05 -42.75
C LYS A 659 -39.86 17.50 -42.58
N ALA A 660 -39.11 17.64 -43.67
CA ALA A 660 -37.73 18.11 -43.60
C ALA A 660 -37.62 19.48 -42.93
N ILE A 661 -38.41 20.45 -43.39
CA ILE A 661 -38.48 21.80 -42.81
C ILE A 661 -38.84 21.71 -41.32
N SER A 662 -39.90 20.97 -40.97
CA SER A 662 -40.34 20.85 -39.57
C SER A 662 -39.27 20.26 -38.64
N TYR A 663 -38.52 19.25 -39.09
CA TYR A 663 -37.43 18.68 -38.28
C TYR A 663 -36.22 19.61 -38.18
N HIS A 664 -35.88 20.32 -39.26
CA HIS A 664 -34.81 21.31 -39.24
C HIS A 664 -35.12 22.50 -38.34
N GLU A 665 -36.35 23.02 -38.37
CA GLU A 665 -36.82 24.08 -37.46
C GLU A 665 -36.73 23.64 -36.00
N GLN A 666 -37.20 22.43 -35.67
CA GLN A 666 -37.09 21.90 -34.30
C GLN A 666 -35.62 21.74 -33.88
N SER A 667 -34.76 21.23 -34.76
CA SER A 667 -33.33 21.09 -34.49
C SER A 667 -32.68 22.45 -34.25
N LEU A 668 -33.00 23.45 -35.07
CA LEU A 668 -32.47 24.80 -34.96
C LEU A 668 -32.90 25.45 -33.65
N GLN A 669 -34.18 25.40 -33.33
CA GLN A 669 -34.72 25.95 -32.08
C GLN A 669 -34.02 25.35 -30.85
N MET A 670 -33.80 24.03 -30.84
CA MET A 670 -33.06 23.37 -29.75
C MET A 670 -31.61 23.86 -29.68
N MET A 671 -30.90 23.96 -30.80
CA MET A 671 -29.52 24.43 -30.81
C MET A 671 -29.39 25.89 -30.36
N LEU A 672 -30.30 26.77 -30.80
CA LEU A 672 -30.34 28.17 -30.34
C LEU A 672 -30.50 28.24 -28.81
N THR A 673 -31.37 27.39 -28.25
CA THR A 673 -31.58 27.31 -26.80
C THR A 673 -30.37 26.73 -26.05
N ILE A 674 -29.66 25.76 -26.62
CA ILE A 674 -28.47 25.14 -25.99
C ILE A 674 -27.30 26.13 -25.90
N TYR A 675 -27.11 26.94 -26.95
CA TYR A 675 -25.98 27.85 -27.07
C TYR A 675 -26.32 29.30 -26.68
N ASP A 676 -27.48 29.52 -26.03
CA ASP A 676 -27.94 30.83 -25.55
C ASP A 676 -27.92 31.94 -26.62
N PHE A 677 -28.23 31.58 -27.87
CA PHE A 677 -28.48 32.55 -28.93
C PHE A 677 -29.91 33.10 -28.77
N GLN A 678 -30.14 33.97 -27.77
CA GLN A 678 -31.46 34.60 -27.58
C GLN A 678 -31.59 36.05 -28.05
N ASP A 679 -30.55 36.79 -28.45
CA ASP A 679 -30.70 38.20 -28.89
C ASP A 679 -29.84 38.57 -30.11
N GLY A 680 -30.30 38.32 -31.34
CA GLY A 680 -29.55 38.83 -32.50
C GLY A 680 -30.12 38.63 -33.90
N LEU A 681 -31.32 38.09 -34.07
CA LEU A 681 -31.92 37.89 -35.41
C LEU A 681 -33.27 38.60 -35.59
N ALA A 682 -33.66 39.50 -34.67
CA ALA A 682 -34.90 40.27 -34.77
C ALA A 682 -34.75 41.65 -35.42
N ASP A 683 -33.52 42.12 -35.73
CA ASP A 683 -33.26 43.50 -36.18
C ASP A 683 -32.77 43.63 -37.63
N GLU A 684 -33.11 42.70 -38.54
CA GLU A 684 -32.82 42.84 -39.99
C GLU A 684 -34.05 42.68 -40.91
N GLU A 685 -35.24 43.07 -40.46
CA GLU A 685 -36.34 43.41 -41.36
C GLU A 685 -37.00 44.74 -40.94
N ASN A 686 -36.43 45.84 -41.43
CA ASN A 686 -37.13 47.11 -41.69
C ASN A 686 -36.48 47.85 -42.85
#